data_AF-A0A5D2J8S8-F1
#
_entry.id   AF-A0A5D2J8S8-F1
#
_cell.length_a   1.000
_cell.length_b   1.000
_cell.length_c   1.000
_cell.angle_alpha   90.00
_cell.angle_beta   90.00
_cell.angle_gamma   90.00
#
_symmetry.space_group_name_H-M   'P 1'
#
loop_
_entity.id
_entity.type
_entity.pdbx_description
1 polymer ?
#
loop_
_entity_poly.entity_id
_entity_poly.type
_entity_poly.pdbx_seq_one_letter_code
_entity_poly.pdbx_strand_id
1 'polypeptide(L)'
;MAMAMITSLSPATSSFSKFIEIKKCILEGFTSIKHLKHVHAALFRFGLHQDSYLLNLVLKASFNFDQTNYTRFIFHQAKDPNVFLWNTMIQGLVSTDCFLDATQFYASMRTQGFWPNNFTFPFVLKACSRLLDFHLGIRIHALVIKLGFDRDVFIKTSLLYLYSKCGYLDYARKVFDDIPDKNVISWTAMISGYIDVERYREAVDLFRKLIDMGLRPDSFSVVRVLSACAHLGDLNSGEWIDRCITQFGLSRNVFVATALVDMYAKCGNMEKARYAFDGVPVKDIITWSTMIQGYASNGLPKEALDLFFQMQKEKLAPDRYSMVGVLSACARLGALELGDWASKLMDIEEFLSNPVLGTALIDMYAKCGSMTQAWEIFKRMKEKDVVVWNAAISGLAMNGHVKPAFGLFGQMEKSGILPNANTFMGLLCGCTHVGLVNDGRRYFDSMNRVFSLTPTIEHYGCMVDLLARAGLLGDARQLIKNMPMEANCIVWGALLGGCRLHKDTQLAEYVLKKLIELEPWNSGNYVLLSNIYSASHKWDAAAKIRSIMNERGIQKVPGYSWIEVNGTVHEFLVGDKSHPMSEMIYKKLGGLAKELKAAGYIPTTDYVLFDIEEEEKSISLVATMYTRLFPKSSGHLFTWAGNGKRGPTQPTEAEYQKLISAKHKHSAGSGEATAMPMEALRPSLAVPTISFGINNSHKSLPHLASLNTKIRFPIAVQNHFNLSLSNYCISSSKTEIATLASFVSSSTAKGNYWVVLMAKPPEGFTSKPQIIDYYVNTLGTVLGSEKDAQMCIYDASCDTHFGFCCHIDEQASRELSRNNLQNSTSASETTSIRTKKLFITGLSFYTSEKTLRSHFEGFGELVEVKIIMDKISKRSKGYAFVEYTTEEAASAALKEMNGKIINGWMIVVDVAKTKPQNFSGSRPRATVQRE
;
A
#
# COMPACT_ATOMS: atom_id res chain seq x y z
N MET A 1 -52.04 -20.29 -2.80
CA MET A 1 -53.41 -19.83 -3.12
C MET A 1 -53.70 -19.90 -4.62
N ALA A 2 -52.98 -19.20 -5.51
CA ALA A 2 -53.24 -19.24 -6.97
C ALA A 2 -53.21 -20.66 -7.59
N MET A 3 -52.24 -21.51 -7.22
CA MET A 3 -52.21 -22.91 -7.68
C MET A 3 -53.42 -23.75 -7.25
N ALA A 4 -53.98 -23.48 -6.07
CA ALA A 4 -55.17 -24.17 -5.58
C ALA A 4 -56.46 -23.66 -6.26
N MET A 5 -56.48 -22.38 -6.66
CA MET A 5 -57.58 -21.83 -7.46
C MET A 5 -57.63 -22.43 -8.87
N ILE A 6 -56.48 -22.56 -9.54
CA ILE A 6 -56.40 -23.11 -10.91
C ILE A 6 -56.81 -24.59 -10.97
N THR A 7 -56.51 -25.38 -9.94
CA THR A 7 -56.93 -26.79 -9.86
C THR A 7 -58.39 -26.98 -9.45
N SER A 8 -59.01 -25.99 -8.80
CA SER A 8 -60.42 -26.03 -8.35
C SER A 8 -61.46 -25.63 -9.42
N LEU A 9 -61.01 -25.14 -10.58
CA LEU A 9 -61.89 -24.67 -11.65
C LEU A 9 -62.56 -25.85 -12.39
N SER A 10 -63.86 -26.02 -12.12
CA SER A 10 -64.74 -26.94 -12.85
C SER A 10 -64.81 -26.57 -14.35
N PRO A 11 -64.91 -27.55 -15.26
CA PRO A 11 -65.13 -27.30 -16.69
C PRO A 11 -66.34 -26.41 -17.01
N ALA A 12 -67.31 -26.30 -16.09
CA ALA A 12 -68.62 -25.66 -16.29
C ALA A 12 -68.67 -24.12 -16.13
N THR A 13 -67.61 -23.42 -15.73
CA THR A 13 -67.63 -21.94 -15.59
C THR A 13 -67.53 -21.21 -16.94
N SER A 14 -68.13 -20.02 -17.05
CA SER A 14 -68.16 -19.23 -18.30
C SER A 14 -66.75 -18.85 -18.78
N SER A 15 -66.54 -18.86 -20.10
CA SER A 15 -65.24 -18.55 -20.74
C SER A 15 -64.66 -17.19 -20.28
N PHE A 16 -65.53 -16.20 -20.05
CA PHE A 16 -65.15 -14.86 -19.60
C PHE A 16 -64.62 -14.82 -18.16
N SER A 17 -65.21 -15.58 -17.24
CA SER A 17 -64.74 -15.69 -15.85
C SER A 17 -63.34 -16.32 -15.78
N LYS A 18 -63.10 -17.36 -16.59
CA LYS A 18 -61.82 -18.08 -16.68
C LYS A 18 -60.70 -17.18 -17.22
N PHE A 19 -61.00 -16.33 -18.21
CA PHE A 19 -60.05 -15.36 -18.77
C PHE A 19 -59.59 -14.32 -17.72
N ILE A 20 -60.51 -13.81 -16.90
CA ILE A 20 -60.20 -12.81 -15.86
C ILE A 20 -59.30 -13.40 -14.77
N GLU A 21 -59.55 -14.63 -14.32
CA GLU A 21 -58.73 -15.27 -13.28
C GLU A 21 -57.30 -15.59 -13.74
N ILE A 22 -57.14 -16.07 -14.99
CA ILE A 22 -55.80 -16.31 -15.55
C ILE A 22 -55.06 -14.99 -15.75
N LYS A 23 -55.73 -13.95 -16.27
CA LYS A 23 -55.16 -12.61 -16.39
C LYS A 23 -54.72 -12.07 -15.03
N LYS A 24 -55.50 -12.29 -13.97
CA LYS A 24 -55.17 -11.90 -12.60
C LYS A 24 -53.94 -12.64 -12.07
N CYS A 25 -53.85 -13.96 -12.26
CA CYS A 25 -52.66 -14.75 -11.89
C CYS A 25 -51.39 -14.29 -12.62
N ILE A 26 -51.52 -13.90 -13.89
CA ILE A 26 -50.40 -13.39 -14.70
C ILE A 26 -49.96 -12.00 -14.21
N LEU A 27 -50.91 -11.14 -13.84
CA LEU A 27 -50.65 -9.79 -13.31
C LEU A 27 -50.05 -9.80 -11.89
N GLU A 28 -50.38 -10.81 -11.08
CA GLU A 28 -49.78 -11.02 -9.74
C GLU A 28 -48.30 -11.45 -9.81
N GLY A 29 -47.80 -11.80 -11.00
CA GLY A 29 -46.41 -12.15 -11.24
C GLY A 29 -46.07 -13.61 -10.90
N PHE A 30 -44.97 -14.10 -11.47
CA PHE A 30 -44.55 -15.49 -11.32
C PHE A 30 -43.41 -15.60 -10.31
N THR A 31 -43.59 -16.43 -9.29
CA THR A 31 -42.57 -16.71 -8.25
C THR A 31 -41.61 -17.83 -8.64
N SER A 32 -41.95 -18.67 -9.63
CA SER A 32 -41.07 -19.73 -10.13
C SER A 32 -41.40 -20.15 -11.56
N ILE A 33 -40.41 -20.71 -12.25
CA ILE A 33 -40.59 -21.33 -13.58
C ILE A 33 -41.65 -22.44 -13.56
N LYS A 34 -41.77 -23.21 -12.46
CA LYS A 34 -42.79 -24.25 -12.31
C LYS A 34 -44.19 -23.64 -12.32
N HIS A 35 -44.35 -22.48 -11.68
CA HIS A 35 -45.62 -21.77 -11.65
C HIS A 35 -45.98 -21.25 -13.05
N LEU A 36 -45.01 -20.68 -13.78
CA LEU A 36 -45.18 -20.25 -15.17
C LEU A 36 -45.60 -21.42 -16.09
N LYS A 37 -44.91 -22.58 -15.99
CA LYS A 37 -45.25 -23.78 -16.77
C LYS A 37 -46.66 -24.30 -16.48
N HIS A 38 -47.10 -24.24 -15.22
CA HIS A 38 -48.47 -24.63 -14.84
C HIS A 38 -49.52 -23.68 -15.41
N VAL A 39 -49.27 -22.37 -15.36
CA VAL A 39 -50.17 -21.36 -15.96
C VAL A 39 -50.22 -21.52 -17.48
N HIS A 40 -49.08 -21.81 -18.12
CA HIS A 40 -49.04 -22.13 -19.55
C HIS A 40 -49.81 -23.42 -19.88
N ALA A 41 -49.68 -24.49 -19.09
CA ALA A 41 -50.48 -25.71 -19.26
C ALA A 41 -51.98 -25.47 -19.01
N ALA A 42 -52.34 -24.57 -18.10
CA ALA A 42 -53.72 -24.17 -17.88
C ALA A 42 -54.30 -23.45 -19.12
N LEU A 43 -53.52 -22.59 -19.79
CA LEU A 43 -53.94 -21.98 -21.07
C LEU A 43 -54.31 -23.03 -22.12
N PHE A 44 -53.56 -24.14 -22.21
CA PHE A 44 -53.90 -25.28 -23.07
C PHE A 44 -55.19 -25.97 -22.63
N ARG A 45 -55.31 -26.29 -21.34
CA ARG A 45 -56.50 -26.97 -20.78
C ARG A 45 -57.79 -26.19 -21.01
N PHE A 46 -57.71 -24.86 -20.96
CA PHE A 46 -58.86 -23.97 -21.14
C PHE A 46 -59.08 -23.49 -22.59
N GLY A 47 -58.27 -23.96 -23.55
CA GLY A 47 -58.41 -23.58 -24.96
C GLY A 47 -57.97 -22.15 -25.29
N LEU A 48 -57.29 -21.46 -24.38
CA LEU A 48 -56.85 -20.06 -24.51
C LEU A 48 -55.41 -19.91 -25.03
N HIS A 49 -54.75 -21.03 -25.36
CA HIS A 49 -53.34 -21.08 -25.81
C HIS A 49 -53.05 -20.38 -27.15
N GLN A 50 -54.07 -19.95 -27.91
CA GLN A 50 -53.90 -19.17 -29.15
C GLN A 50 -54.17 -17.66 -28.96
N ASP A 51 -54.52 -17.22 -27.75
CA ASP A 51 -54.70 -15.80 -27.46
C ASP A 51 -53.34 -15.09 -27.44
N SER A 52 -53.11 -14.21 -28.42
CA SER A 52 -51.83 -13.51 -28.60
C SER A 52 -51.45 -12.62 -27.41
N TYR A 53 -52.43 -12.06 -26.69
CA TYR A 53 -52.18 -11.19 -25.54
C TYR A 53 -51.73 -12.00 -24.33
N LEU A 54 -52.42 -13.10 -24.03
CA LEU A 54 -52.05 -14.00 -22.92
C LEU A 54 -50.71 -14.69 -23.20
N LEU A 55 -50.48 -15.15 -24.43
CA LEU A 55 -49.22 -15.76 -24.83
C LEU A 55 -48.05 -14.78 -24.69
N ASN A 56 -48.24 -13.52 -25.09
CA ASN A 56 -47.23 -12.47 -24.93
C ASN A 56 -46.84 -12.24 -23.46
N LEU A 57 -47.80 -12.24 -22.55
CA LEU A 57 -47.51 -12.08 -21.12
C LEU A 57 -46.70 -13.25 -20.57
N VAL A 58 -47.02 -14.49 -20.98
CA VAL A 58 -46.27 -15.69 -20.60
C VAL A 58 -44.85 -15.66 -21.19
N LEU A 59 -44.69 -15.23 -22.45
CA LEU A 59 -43.38 -15.03 -23.08
C LEU A 59 -42.54 -13.97 -22.36
N LYS A 60 -43.12 -12.82 -22.04
CA LYS A 60 -42.40 -11.76 -21.31
C LYS A 60 -41.95 -12.25 -19.92
N ALA A 61 -42.79 -13.04 -19.25
CA ALA A 61 -42.44 -13.63 -17.97
C ALA A 61 -41.38 -14.75 -18.08
N SER A 62 -41.31 -15.48 -19.20
CA SER A 62 -40.34 -16.57 -19.37
C SER A 62 -38.90 -16.06 -19.50
N PHE A 63 -38.69 -14.88 -20.10
CA PHE A 63 -37.38 -14.24 -20.17
C PHE A 63 -36.78 -13.90 -18.80
N ASN A 64 -37.61 -13.66 -17.77
CA ASN A 64 -37.12 -13.40 -16.41
C ASN A 64 -36.50 -14.62 -15.73
N PHE A 65 -36.72 -15.83 -16.26
CA PHE A 65 -36.18 -17.08 -15.71
C PHE A 65 -35.01 -17.65 -16.54
N ASP A 66 -34.49 -16.88 -17.51
CA ASP A 66 -33.33 -17.23 -18.34
C ASP A 66 -33.45 -18.59 -19.05
N GLN A 67 -34.66 -18.94 -19.48
CA GLN A 67 -34.97 -20.19 -20.20
C GLN A 67 -35.30 -19.91 -21.67
N THR A 68 -34.29 -19.60 -22.47
CA THR A 68 -34.44 -19.25 -23.89
C THR A 68 -35.09 -20.36 -24.71
N ASN A 69 -34.80 -21.63 -24.41
CA ASN A 69 -35.40 -22.78 -25.11
C ASN A 69 -36.89 -22.95 -24.84
N TYR A 70 -37.32 -22.75 -23.58
CA TYR A 70 -38.74 -22.79 -23.23
C TYR A 70 -39.50 -21.63 -23.85
N THR A 71 -38.86 -20.46 -23.92
CA THR A 71 -39.41 -19.26 -24.55
C THR A 71 -39.61 -19.44 -26.05
N ARG A 72 -38.63 -20.02 -26.76
CA ARG A 72 -38.77 -20.44 -28.17
C ARG A 72 -39.92 -21.43 -28.36
N PHE A 73 -40.03 -22.40 -27.47
CA PHE A 73 -41.10 -23.40 -27.51
C PHE A 73 -42.49 -22.74 -27.43
N ILE A 74 -42.69 -21.81 -26.49
CA ILE A 74 -43.96 -21.06 -26.38
C ILE A 74 -44.25 -20.30 -27.69
N PHE A 75 -43.25 -19.67 -28.29
CA PHE A 75 -43.42 -18.92 -29.53
C PHE A 75 -43.82 -19.83 -30.71
N HIS A 76 -43.17 -20.97 -30.88
CA HIS A 76 -43.49 -21.93 -31.95
C HIS A 76 -44.86 -22.61 -31.80
N GLN A 77 -45.48 -22.53 -30.62
CA GLN A 77 -46.85 -23.03 -30.41
C GLN A 77 -47.94 -22.05 -30.89
N ALA A 78 -47.60 -20.79 -31.18
CA ALA A 78 -48.52 -19.84 -31.77
C ALA A 78 -48.77 -20.20 -33.24
N LYS A 79 -50.03 -20.45 -33.62
CA LYS A 79 -50.37 -20.78 -35.03
C LYS A 79 -50.25 -19.57 -35.96
N ASP A 80 -50.50 -18.36 -35.47
CA ASP A 80 -50.44 -17.12 -36.23
C ASP A 80 -49.76 -16.01 -35.39
N PRO A 81 -48.41 -15.99 -35.33
CA PRO A 81 -47.69 -15.01 -34.53
C PRO A 81 -47.76 -13.62 -35.17
N ASN A 82 -48.39 -12.67 -34.49
CA ASN A 82 -48.42 -11.27 -34.92
C ASN A 82 -47.08 -10.54 -34.70
N VAL A 83 -46.93 -9.35 -35.28
CA VAL A 83 -45.73 -8.49 -35.14
C VAL A 83 -45.36 -8.22 -33.68
N PHE A 84 -46.36 -8.15 -32.79
CA PHE A 84 -46.16 -7.90 -31.37
C PHE A 84 -45.43 -9.05 -30.67
N LEU A 85 -45.79 -10.30 -30.96
CA LEU A 85 -45.10 -11.50 -30.45
C LEU A 85 -43.65 -11.57 -30.95
N TRP A 86 -43.41 -11.25 -32.23
CA TRP A 86 -42.05 -11.16 -32.78
C TRP A 86 -41.20 -10.10 -32.06
N ASN A 87 -41.76 -8.91 -31.84
CA ASN A 87 -41.07 -7.83 -31.12
C ASN A 87 -40.73 -8.22 -29.69
N THR A 88 -41.64 -8.89 -28.97
CA THR A 88 -41.37 -9.38 -27.61
C THR A 88 -40.26 -10.42 -27.59
N MET A 89 -40.22 -11.34 -28.57
CA MET A 89 -39.12 -12.29 -28.69
C MET A 89 -37.79 -11.60 -28.93
N ILE A 90 -37.72 -10.69 -29.92
CA ILE A 90 -36.49 -9.96 -30.24
C ILE A 90 -36.03 -9.13 -29.03
N GLN A 91 -36.93 -8.39 -28.40
CA GLN A 91 -36.63 -7.59 -27.22
C GLN A 91 -36.14 -8.44 -26.05
N GLY A 92 -36.81 -9.57 -25.78
CA GLY A 92 -36.44 -10.48 -24.70
C GLY A 92 -35.07 -11.11 -24.94
N LEU A 93 -34.79 -11.58 -26.16
CA LEU A 93 -33.49 -12.15 -26.54
C LEU A 93 -32.35 -11.13 -26.38
N VAL A 94 -32.58 -9.87 -26.76
CA VAL A 94 -31.61 -8.79 -26.57
C VAL A 94 -31.42 -8.45 -25.08
N SER A 95 -32.44 -8.63 -24.26
CA SER A 95 -32.38 -8.37 -22.82
C SER A 95 -31.68 -9.50 -22.05
N THR A 96 -31.65 -10.71 -22.59
CA THR A 96 -30.90 -11.88 -22.07
C THR A 96 -29.58 -12.09 -22.82
N ASP A 97 -29.00 -11.04 -23.42
CA ASP A 97 -27.73 -11.04 -24.15
C ASP A 97 -27.58 -12.08 -25.29
N CYS A 98 -28.69 -12.63 -25.80
CA CYS A 98 -28.75 -13.58 -26.91
C CYS A 98 -28.83 -12.85 -28.26
N PHE A 99 -27.82 -12.04 -28.58
CA PHE A 99 -27.85 -11.13 -29.74
C PHE A 99 -27.93 -11.82 -31.10
N LEU A 100 -27.19 -12.93 -31.29
CA LEU A 100 -27.21 -13.68 -32.54
C LEU A 100 -28.62 -14.20 -32.83
N ASP A 101 -29.25 -14.80 -31.82
CA ASP A 101 -30.61 -15.31 -31.90
C ASP A 101 -31.62 -14.20 -32.21
N ALA A 102 -31.45 -13.01 -31.62
CA ALA A 102 -32.30 -11.86 -31.93
C ALA A 102 -32.21 -11.46 -33.41
N THR A 103 -31.00 -11.45 -34.01
CA THR A 103 -30.83 -11.16 -35.44
C THR A 103 -31.41 -12.26 -36.35
N GLN A 104 -31.33 -13.53 -35.94
CA GLN A 104 -31.95 -14.65 -36.65
C GLN A 104 -33.48 -14.60 -36.59
N PHE A 105 -34.05 -14.24 -35.44
CA PHE A 105 -35.50 -14.03 -35.29
C PHE A 105 -35.97 -12.84 -36.14
N TYR A 106 -35.19 -11.76 -36.21
CA TYR A 106 -35.47 -10.66 -37.14
C TYR A 106 -35.45 -11.13 -38.61
N ALA A 107 -34.46 -11.92 -39.01
CA ALA A 107 -34.41 -12.49 -40.36
C ALA A 107 -35.63 -13.38 -40.64
N SER A 108 -36.02 -14.23 -39.68
CA SER A 108 -37.20 -15.09 -39.77
C SER A 108 -38.51 -14.31 -39.87
N MET A 109 -38.65 -13.24 -39.08
CA MET A 109 -39.79 -12.32 -39.17
C MET A 109 -39.93 -11.77 -40.60
N ARG A 110 -38.80 -11.39 -41.23
CA ARG A 110 -38.78 -10.85 -42.60
C ARG A 110 -39.09 -11.91 -43.65
N THR A 111 -38.54 -13.12 -43.54
CA THR A 111 -38.80 -14.20 -44.51
C THR A 111 -40.24 -14.68 -44.47
N GLN A 112 -40.90 -14.58 -43.31
CA GLN A 112 -42.33 -14.87 -43.15
C GLN A 112 -43.26 -13.71 -43.58
N GLY A 113 -42.70 -12.62 -44.10
CA GLY A 113 -43.47 -11.51 -44.67
C GLY A 113 -43.91 -10.44 -43.67
N PHE A 114 -43.48 -10.50 -42.40
CA PHE A 114 -43.79 -9.47 -41.41
C PHE A 114 -42.89 -8.24 -41.58
N TRP A 115 -43.48 -7.06 -41.43
CA TRP A 115 -42.79 -5.78 -41.54
C TRP A 115 -42.32 -5.28 -40.15
N PRO A 116 -41.02 -4.96 -39.98
CA PRO A 116 -40.51 -4.33 -38.77
C PRO A 116 -41.12 -2.95 -38.56
N ASN A 117 -41.26 -2.55 -37.30
CA ASN A 117 -41.76 -1.23 -36.92
C ASN A 117 -40.79 -0.51 -35.98
N ASN A 118 -41.21 0.65 -35.48
CA ASN A 118 -40.45 1.47 -34.54
C ASN A 118 -40.07 0.75 -33.22
N PHE A 119 -40.77 -0.32 -32.84
CA PHE A 119 -40.43 -1.15 -31.70
C PHE A 119 -39.47 -2.30 -32.04
N THR A 120 -39.32 -2.67 -33.31
CA THR A 120 -38.38 -3.71 -33.74
C THR A 120 -36.97 -3.15 -33.90
N PHE A 121 -36.83 -2.02 -34.61
CA PHE A 121 -35.53 -1.50 -35.04
C PHE A 121 -34.55 -1.21 -33.90
N PRO A 122 -34.94 -0.56 -32.79
CA PRO A 122 -33.99 -0.24 -31.72
C PRO A 122 -33.29 -1.46 -31.13
N PHE A 123 -34.00 -2.58 -30.96
CA PHE A 123 -33.45 -3.81 -30.40
C PHE A 123 -32.57 -4.58 -31.38
N VAL A 124 -32.99 -4.67 -32.65
CA VAL A 124 -32.18 -5.34 -33.67
C VAL A 124 -30.89 -4.55 -33.93
N LEU A 125 -30.96 -3.22 -34.01
CA LEU A 125 -29.77 -2.36 -34.12
C LEU A 125 -28.85 -2.52 -32.90
N LYS A 126 -29.42 -2.63 -31.69
CA LYS A 126 -28.65 -2.95 -30.48
C LYS A 126 -27.98 -4.32 -30.60
N ALA A 127 -28.67 -5.35 -31.08
CA ALA A 127 -28.06 -6.66 -31.33
C ALA A 127 -26.89 -6.57 -32.33
N CYS A 128 -27.08 -5.88 -33.47
CA CYS A 128 -26.03 -5.64 -34.46
C CYS A 128 -24.82 -4.92 -33.85
N SER A 129 -25.05 -3.90 -33.01
CA SER A 129 -23.97 -3.16 -32.35
C SER A 129 -23.15 -4.00 -31.37
N ARG A 130 -23.78 -5.00 -30.72
CA ARG A 130 -23.10 -5.92 -29.79
C ARG A 130 -22.36 -7.03 -30.52
N LEU A 131 -22.86 -7.45 -31.67
CA LEU A 131 -22.21 -8.41 -32.56
C LEU A 131 -21.15 -7.77 -33.48
N LEU A 132 -21.06 -6.44 -33.49
CA LEU A 132 -20.26 -5.66 -34.44
C LEU A 132 -20.61 -5.95 -35.92
N ASP A 133 -21.85 -6.37 -36.19
CA ASP A 133 -22.34 -6.66 -37.54
C ASP A 133 -22.78 -5.37 -38.26
N PHE A 134 -21.79 -4.71 -38.84
CA PHE A 134 -21.97 -3.46 -39.57
C PHE A 134 -22.82 -3.63 -40.83
N HIS A 135 -22.68 -4.75 -41.55
CA HIS A 135 -23.37 -4.98 -42.81
C HIS A 135 -24.88 -5.15 -42.61
N LEU A 136 -25.29 -5.95 -41.62
CA LEU A 136 -26.70 -6.05 -41.26
C LEU A 136 -27.22 -4.70 -40.76
N GLY A 137 -26.43 -3.99 -39.96
CA GLY A 137 -26.76 -2.66 -39.46
C GLY A 137 -27.10 -1.63 -40.55
N ILE A 138 -26.28 -1.53 -41.61
CA ILE A 138 -26.57 -0.62 -42.74
C ILE A 138 -27.81 -1.06 -43.52
N ARG A 139 -27.99 -2.37 -43.73
CA ARG A 139 -29.21 -2.88 -44.41
C ARG A 139 -30.47 -2.50 -43.64
N ILE A 140 -30.40 -2.56 -42.31
CA ILE A 140 -31.48 -2.12 -41.43
C ILE A 140 -31.67 -0.61 -41.51
N HIS A 141 -30.60 0.18 -41.48
CA HIS A 141 -30.70 1.65 -41.62
C HIS A 141 -31.35 2.05 -42.95
N ALA A 142 -30.97 1.43 -44.07
CA ALA A 142 -31.61 1.66 -45.35
C ALA A 142 -33.11 1.30 -45.33
N LEU A 143 -33.49 0.24 -44.59
CA LEU A 143 -34.89 -0.14 -44.40
C LEU A 143 -35.66 0.87 -43.54
N VAL A 144 -35.05 1.39 -42.46
CA VAL A 144 -35.63 2.45 -41.62
C VAL A 144 -36.01 3.67 -42.46
N ILE A 145 -35.12 4.10 -43.36
CA ILE A 145 -35.37 5.22 -44.28
C ILE A 145 -36.50 4.87 -45.26
N LYS A 146 -36.45 3.70 -45.89
CA LYS A 146 -37.46 3.27 -46.87
C LYS A 146 -38.87 3.15 -46.28
N LEU A 147 -38.98 2.84 -45.00
CA LEU A 147 -40.26 2.73 -44.29
C LEU A 147 -40.71 4.04 -43.63
N GLY A 148 -39.95 5.14 -43.77
CA GLY A 148 -40.30 6.45 -43.22
C GLY A 148 -40.14 6.58 -41.70
N PHE A 149 -39.30 5.74 -41.09
CA PHE A 149 -38.97 5.83 -39.66
C PHE A 149 -37.71 6.66 -39.39
N ASP A 150 -37.21 7.39 -40.40
CA ASP A 150 -35.99 8.19 -40.30
C ASP A 150 -36.11 9.27 -39.23
N ARG A 151 -37.29 9.83 -38.96
CA ARG A 151 -37.48 10.89 -37.94
C ARG A 151 -37.58 10.40 -36.49
N ASP A 152 -37.64 9.09 -36.27
CA ASP A 152 -37.81 8.53 -34.92
C ASP A 152 -36.51 8.68 -34.09
N VAL A 153 -36.59 9.42 -32.99
CA VAL A 153 -35.44 9.72 -32.12
C VAL A 153 -34.85 8.47 -31.47
N PHE A 154 -35.67 7.47 -31.13
CA PHE A 154 -35.19 6.22 -30.54
C PHE A 154 -34.43 5.39 -31.57
N ILE A 155 -34.92 5.33 -32.81
CA ILE A 155 -34.21 4.64 -33.89
C ILE A 155 -32.89 5.36 -34.22
N LYS A 156 -32.89 6.70 -34.35
CA LYS A 156 -31.65 7.45 -34.58
C LYS A 156 -30.64 7.25 -33.44
N THR A 157 -31.10 7.20 -32.19
CA THR A 157 -30.24 6.93 -31.04
C THR A 157 -29.64 5.52 -31.10
N SER A 158 -30.42 4.51 -31.49
CA SER A 158 -29.90 3.15 -31.72
C SER A 158 -28.94 3.05 -32.91
N LEU A 159 -29.19 3.79 -33.99
CA LEU A 159 -28.26 3.91 -35.12
C LEU A 159 -26.93 4.55 -34.70
N LEU A 160 -27.00 5.58 -33.86
CA LEU A 160 -25.82 6.23 -33.30
C LEU A 160 -24.97 5.24 -32.49
N TYR A 161 -25.62 4.42 -31.64
CA TYR A 161 -24.94 3.37 -30.89
C TYR A 161 -24.31 2.30 -31.81
N LEU A 162 -25.01 1.88 -32.86
CA LEU A 162 -24.47 0.97 -33.88
C LEU A 162 -23.21 1.54 -34.53
N TYR A 163 -23.29 2.74 -35.10
CA TYR A 163 -22.16 3.34 -35.80
C TYR A 163 -20.96 3.57 -34.88
N SER A 164 -21.21 4.04 -33.66
CA SER A 164 -20.17 4.22 -32.64
C SER A 164 -19.49 2.90 -32.28
N LYS A 165 -20.24 1.83 -31.98
CA LYS A 165 -19.66 0.55 -31.58
C LYS A 165 -18.95 -0.18 -32.72
N CYS A 166 -19.40 0.00 -33.96
CA CYS A 166 -18.72 -0.53 -35.14
C CYS A 166 -17.49 0.31 -35.57
N GLY A 167 -17.10 1.34 -34.82
CA GLY A 167 -15.91 2.16 -35.10
C GLY A 167 -16.10 3.27 -36.14
N TYR A 168 -17.32 3.49 -36.63
CA TYR A 168 -17.62 4.50 -37.65
C TYR A 168 -18.14 5.80 -37.04
N LEU A 169 -17.28 6.48 -36.29
CA LEU A 169 -17.65 7.68 -35.53
C LEU A 169 -18.15 8.84 -36.39
N ASP A 170 -17.65 9.00 -37.62
CA ASP A 170 -18.10 10.06 -38.53
C ASP A 170 -19.55 9.87 -38.99
N TYR A 171 -19.96 8.61 -39.23
CA TYR A 171 -21.37 8.31 -39.53
C TYR A 171 -22.24 8.48 -38.29
N ALA A 172 -21.75 8.09 -37.12
CA ALA A 172 -22.43 8.34 -35.85
C ALA A 172 -22.67 9.84 -35.63
N ARG A 173 -21.67 10.68 -35.97
CA ARG A 173 -21.77 12.14 -35.88
C ARG A 173 -22.82 12.72 -36.82
N LYS A 174 -22.88 12.25 -38.07
CA LYS A 174 -23.91 12.68 -39.03
C LYS A 174 -25.31 12.33 -38.52
N VAL A 175 -25.51 11.11 -38.02
CA VAL A 175 -26.78 10.68 -37.43
C VAL A 175 -27.12 11.53 -36.20
N PHE A 176 -26.15 11.83 -35.35
CA PHE A 176 -26.33 12.69 -34.19
C PHE A 176 -26.82 14.08 -34.59
N ASP A 177 -26.12 14.73 -35.51
CA ASP A 177 -26.43 16.09 -35.94
C ASP A 177 -27.83 16.17 -36.55
N ASP A 178 -28.26 15.11 -37.25
CA ASP A 178 -29.58 14.97 -37.87
C ASP A 178 -30.73 14.68 -36.87
N ILE A 179 -30.46 14.40 -35.58
CA ILE A 179 -31.53 14.28 -34.56
C ILE A 179 -32.11 15.69 -34.28
N PRO A 180 -33.42 15.92 -34.48
CA PRO A 180 -34.02 17.24 -34.29
C PRO A 180 -34.05 17.64 -32.79
N ASP A 181 -34.60 16.78 -31.93
CA ASP A 181 -34.67 16.98 -30.49
C ASP A 181 -33.72 16.04 -29.76
N LYS A 182 -32.46 16.45 -29.63
CA LYS A 182 -31.42 15.67 -28.96
C LYS A 182 -31.71 15.61 -27.46
N ASN A 183 -32.03 14.42 -26.96
CA ASN A 183 -32.19 14.16 -25.52
C ASN A 183 -30.87 13.73 -24.88
N VAL A 184 -30.83 13.65 -23.55
CA VAL A 184 -29.64 13.24 -22.77
C VAL A 184 -29.05 11.91 -23.29
N ILE A 185 -29.89 10.93 -23.63
CA ILE A 185 -29.46 9.62 -24.12
C ILE A 185 -28.64 9.74 -25.42
N SER A 186 -29.12 10.54 -26.38
CA SER A 186 -28.40 10.76 -27.64
C SER A 186 -27.04 11.43 -27.44
N TRP A 187 -26.94 12.39 -26.52
CA TRP A 187 -25.67 13.01 -26.16
C TRP A 187 -24.73 12.04 -25.46
N THR A 188 -25.22 11.30 -24.46
CA THR A 188 -24.47 10.30 -23.71
C THR A 188 -23.91 9.22 -24.62
N ALA A 189 -24.68 8.79 -25.62
CA ALA A 189 -24.23 7.83 -26.61
C ALA A 189 -23.12 8.40 -27.52
N MET A 190 -23.21 9.67 -27.93
CA MET A 190 -22.15 10.31 -28.71
C MET A 190 -20.87 10.52 -27.89
N ILE A 191 -21.01 11.02 -26.65
CA ILE A 191 -19.90 11.18 -25.69
C ILE A 191 -19.19 9.83 -25.47
N SER A 192 -19.96 8.77 -25.22
CA SER A 192 -19.40 7.42 -25.07
C SER A 192 -18.65 6.98 -26.33
N GLY A 193 -19.19 7.26 -27.51
CA GLY A 193 -18.54 6.94 -28.77
C GLY A 193 -17.21 7.66 -29.00
N TYR A 194 -17.10 8.93 -28.62
CA TYR A 194 -15.81 9.65 -28.66
C TYR A 194 -14.79 9.05 -27.70
N ILE A 195 -15.23 8.69 -26.48
CA ILE A 195 -14.34 8.10 -25.47
C ILE A 195 -13.86 6.70 -25.89
N ASP A 196 -14.74 5.90 -26.51
CA ASP A 196 -14.40 4.55 -26.99
C ASP A 196 -13.33 4.57 -28.11
N VAL A 197 -13.19 5.70 -28.81
CA VAL A 197 -12.15 5.94 -29.84
C VAL A 197 -11.03 6.85 -29.29
N GLU A 198 -10.91 6.97 -27.96
CA GLU A 198 -9.86 7.72 -27.24
C GLU A 198 -9.80 9.23 -27.57
N ARG A 199 -10.87 9.79 -28.15
CA ARG A 199 -11.02 11.23 -28.44
C ARG A 199 -11.62 11.96 -27.24
N TYR A 200 -10.88 11.94 -26.13
CA TYR A 200 -11.36 12.38 -24.82
C TYR A 200 -11.71 13.88 -24.77
N ARG A 201 -10.96 14.73 -25.48
CA ARG A 201 -11.17 16.19 -25.46
C ARG A 201 -12.51 16.56 -26.09
N GLU A 202 -12.82 15.99 -27.24
CA GLU A 202 -14.10 16.19 -27.92
C GLU A 202 -15.28 15.65 -27.11
N ALA A 203 -15.08 14.56 -26.36
CA ALA A 203 -16.09 14.05 -25.43
C ALA A 203 -16.42 15.05 -24.32
N VAL A 204 -15.40 15.68 -23.72
CA VAL A 204 -15.58 16.74 -22.70
C VAL A 204 -16.28 17.96 -23.29
N ASP A 205 -15.91 18.38 -24.51
CA ASP A 205 -16.54 19.51 -25.18
C ASP A 205 -18.01 19.25 -25.52
N LEU A 206 -18.38 18.01 -25.88
CA LEU A 206 -19.77 17.63 -26.07
C LEU A 206 -20.56 17.61 -24.77
N PHE A 207 -19.95 17.19 -23.67
CA PHE A 207 -20.59 17.28 -22.37
C PHE A 207 -20.83 18.73 -21.96
N ARG A 208 -19.87 19.64 -22.22
CA ARG A 208 -20.07 21.07 -21.99
C ARG A 208 -21.28 21.61 -22.77
N LYS A 209 -21.39 21.26 -24.06
CA LYS A 209 -22.54 21.60 -24.90
C LYS A 209 -23.87 21.02 -24.38
N LEU A 210 -23.87 19.80 -23.84
CA LEU A 210 -25.07 19.21 -23.20
C LEU A 210 -25.57 20.10 -22.06
N ILE A 211 -24.67 20.57 -21.20
CA ILE A 211 -25.00 21.46 -20.08
C ILE A 211 -25.43 22.84 -20.57
N ASP A 212 -24.75 23.40 -21.58
CA ASP A 212 -25.08 24.72 -22.14
C ASP A 212 -26.48 24.77 -22.77
N MET A 213 -26.97 23.63 -23.28
CA MET A 213 -28.37 23.49 -23.74
C MET A 213 -29.39 23.32 -22.62
N GLY A 214 -28.97 23.39 -21.35
CA GLY A 214 -29.84 23.26 -20.18
C GLY A 214 -30.31 21.82 -19.91
N LEU A 215 -29.69 20.81 -20.53
CA LEU A 215 -30.04 19.43 -20.28
C LEU A 215 -29.38 18.93 -18.99
N ARG A 216 -30.15 18.23 -18.15
CA ARG A 216 -29.62 17.61 -16.93
C ARG A 216 -28.85 16.33 -17.31
N PRO A 217 -27.54 16.23 -17.02
CA PRO A 217 -26.78 15.02 -17.29
C PRO A 217 -27.25 13.87 -16.38
N ASP A 218 -27.21 12.65 -16.90
CA ASP A 218 -27.42 11.45 -16.10
C ASP A 218 -26.11 10.99 -15.42
N SER A 219 -26.20 10.16 -14.37
CA SER A 219 -25.01 9.66 -13.66
C SER A 219 -24.01 8.95 -14.57
N PHE A 220 -24.49 8.26 -15.62
CA PHE A 220 -23.64 7.50 -16.52
C PHE A 220 -22.78 8.43 -17.39
N SER A 221 -23.39 9.47 -17.98
CA SER A 221 -22.72 10.50 -18.77
C SER A 221 -21.61 11.19 -17.98
N VAL A 222 -21.88 11.52 -16.71
CA VAL A 222 -20.91 12.12 -15.80
C VAL A 222 -19.73 11.17 -15.55
N VAL A 223 -19.98 9.91 -15.21
CA VAL A 223 -18.93 8.90 -14.98
C VAL A 223 -18.04 8.74 -16.22
N ARG A 224 -18.65 8.68 -17.41
CA ARG A 224 -17.92 8.59 -18.69
C ARG A 224 -16.99 9.79 -18.90
N VAL A 225 -17.49 11.01 -18.69
CA VAL A 225 -16.72 12.24 -18.92
C VAL A 225 -15.65 12.46 -17.85
N LEU A 226 -15.91 12.11 -16.60
CA LEU A 226 -14.88 12.10 -15.55
C LEU A 226 -13.74 11.14 -15.90
N SER A 227 -14.07 9.95 -16.43
CA SER A 227 -13.07 9.02 -16.95
C SER A 227 -12.26 9.66 -18.08
N ALA A 228 -12.89 10.38 -19.01
CA ALA A 228 -12.19 11.11 -20.06
C ALA A 228 -11.22 12.18 -19.50
N CYS A 229 -11.64 12.93 -18.48
CA CYS A 229 -10.77 13.89 -17.79
C CYS A 229 -9.59 13.21 -17.11
N ALA A 230 -9.82 12.05 -16.49
CA ALA A 230 -8.79 11.25 -15.83
C ALA A 230 -7.72 10.74 -16.82
N HIS A 231 -8.11 10.35 -18.03
CA HIS A 231 -7.16 9.95 -19.09
C HIS A 231 -6.38 11.14 -19.65
N LEU A 232 -6.99 12.32 -19.70
CA LEU A 232 -6.33 13.56 -20.13
C LEU A 232 -5.43 14.18 -19.06
N GLY A 233 -5.60 13.81 -17.79
CA GLY A 233 -5.01 14.55 -16.65
C GLY A 233 -5.53 15.99 -16.55
N ASP A 234 -6.72 16.28 -17.09
CA ASP A 234 -7.28 17.63 -17.14
C ASP A 234 -8.05 17.96 -15.85
N LEU A 235 -7.30 18.42 -14.84
CA LEU A 235 -7.85 18.82 -13.55
C LEU A 235 -8.87 19.95 -13.67
N ASN A 236 -8.68 20.90 -14.59
CA ASN A 236 -9.56 22.06 -14.74
C ASN A 236 -10.96 21.64 -15.21
N SER A 237 -11.02 20.77 -16.23
CA SER A 237 -12.30 20.21 -16.69
C SER A 237 -12.93 19.33 -15.61
N GLY A 238 -12.14 18.53 -14.88
CA GLY A 238 -12.60 17.72 -13.76
C GLY A 238 -13.26 18.54 -12.65
N GLU A 239 -12.64 19.63 -12.21
CA GLU A 239 -13.19 20.54 -11.20
C GLU A 239 -14.46 21.27 -11.68
N TRP A 240 -14.52 21.61 -12.97
CA TRP A 240 -15.73 22.18 -13.55
C TRP A 240 -16.89 21.17 -13.52
N ILE A 241 -16.64 19.91 -13.87
CA ILE A 241 -17.65 18.84 -13.79
C ILE A 241 -18.08 18.58 -12.34
N ASP A 242 -17.17 18.60 -11.38
CA ASP A 242 -17.49 18.43 -9.95
C ASP A 242 -18.47 19.51 -9.44
N ARG A 243 -18.30 20.76 -9.88
CA ARG A 243 -19.28 21.82 -9.62
C ARG A 243 -20.64 21.51 -10.25
N CYS A 244 -20.68 21.02 -11.48
CA CYS A 244 -21.92 20.59 -12.13
C CYS A 244 -22.59 19.42 -11.37
N ILE A 245 -21.82 18.43 -10.91
CA ILE A 245 -22.32 17.30 -10.12
C ILE A 245 -23.02 17.79 -8.85
N THR A 246 -22.40 18.76 -8.16
CA THR A 246 -22.98 19.39 -6.97
C THR A 246 -24.26 20.14 -7.31
N GLN A 247 -24.26 20.93 -8.39
CA GLN A 247 -25.41 21.69 -8.86
C GLN A 247 -26.62 20.80 -9.20
N PHE A 248 -26.40 19.65 -9.84
CA PHE A 248 -27.47 18.71 -10.23
C PHE A 248 -27.82 17.68 -9.14
N GLY A 249 -27.20 17.76 -7.96
CA GLY A 249 -27.45 16.85 -6.84
C GLY A 249 -27.01 15.41 -7.10
N LEU A 250 -26.00 15.19 -7.95
CA LEU A 250 -25.50 13.87 -8.33
C LEU A 250 -24.41 13.34 -7.39
N SER A 251 -23.93 14.17 -6.44
CA SER A 251 -22.84 13.83 -5.50
C SER A 251 -23.14 12.65 -4.57
N ARG A 252 -24.42 12.34 -4.31
CA ARG A 252 -24.82 11.18 -3.50
C ARG A 252 -24.71 9.83 -4.23
N ASN A 253 -24.52 9.86 -5.55
CA ASN A 253 -24.39 8.64 -6.34
C ASN A 253 -22.98 8.05 -6.17
N VAL A 254 -22.90 6.83 -5.61
CA VAL A 254 -21.62 6.15 -5.33
C VAL A 254 -20.76 6.03 -6.60
N PHE A 255 -21.36 5.71 -7.75
CA PHE A 255 -20.61 5.59 -9.01
C PHE A 255 -19.98 6.92 -9.45
N VAL A 256 -20.71 8.03 -9.29
CA VAL A 256 -20.20 9.38 -9.62
C VAL A 256 -19.09 9.78 -8.65
N ALA A 257 -19.27 9.54 -7.36
CA ALA A 257 -18.25 9.84 -6.35
C ALA A 257 -16.98 9.02 -6.56
N THR A 258 -17.08 7.72 -6.85
CA THR A 258 -15.93 6.86 -7.16
C THR A 258 -15.21 7.31 -8.43
N ALA A 259 -15.95 7.74 -9.47
CA ALA A 259 -15.35 8.33 -10.66
C ALA A 259 -14.65 9.67 -10.39
N LEU A 260 -15.15 10.49 -9.45
CA LEU A 260 -14.47 11.71 -8.99
C LEU A 260 -13.16 11.36 -8.26
N VAL A 261 -13.17 10.34 -7.41
CA VAL A 261 -11.95 9.85 -6.73
C VAL A 261 -10.91 9.42 -7.75
N ASP A 262 -11.27 8.59 -8.74
CA ASP A 262 -10.35 8.16 -9.81
C ASP A 262 -9.80 9.34 -10.62
N MET A 263 -10.67 10.29 -10.99
CA MET A 263 -10.28 11.48 -11.76
C MET A 263 -9.29 12.35 -10.98
N TYR A 264 -9.59 12.71 -9.74
CA TYR A 264 -8.70 13.52 -8.92
C TYR A 264 -7.39 12.81 -8.60
N ALA A 265 -7.44 11.49 -8.32
CA ALA A 265 -6.24 10.70 -8.07
C ALA A 265 -5.33 10.63 -9.30
N LYS A 266 -5.86 10.40 -10.51
CA LYS A 266 -5.07 10.38 -11.75
C LYS A 266 -4.54 11.77 -12.14
N CYS A 267 -5.23 12.84 -11.74
CA CYS A 267 -4.73 14.22 -11.89
C CYS A 267 -3.74 14.64 -10.79
N GLY A 268 -3.43 13.76 -9.82
CA GLY A 268 -2.48 14.02 -8.74
C GLY A 268 -3.02 14.84 -7.57
N ASN A 269 -4.30 15.23 -7.56
CA ASN A 269 -4.90 15.99 -6.46
C ASN A 269 -5.50 15.05 -5.40
N MET A 270 -4.62 14.51 -4.54
CA MET A 270 -5.04 13.54 -3.52
C MET A 270 -5.90 14.13 -2.40
N GLU A 271 -5.82 15.44 -2.15
CA GLU A 271 -6.67 16.10 -1.15
C GLU A 271 -8.14 16.10 -1.57
N LYS A 272 -8.43 16.49 -2.83
CA LYS A 272 -9.79 16.45 -3.37
C LYS A 272 -10.29 15.03 -3.58
N ALA A 273 -9.41 14.11 -4.00
CA ALA A 273 -9.75 12.69 -4.07
C ALA A 273 -10.20 12.16 -2.70
N ARG A 274 -9.46 12.51 -1.63
CA ARG A 274 -9.81 12.10 -0.26
C ARG A 274 -11.12 12.72 0.21
N TYR A 275 -11.35 14.00 -0.07
CA TYR A 275 -12.61 14.67 0.25
C TYR A 275 -13.82 13.99 -0.41
N ALA A 276 -13.71 13.67 -1.72
CA ALA A 276 -14.76 12.96 -2.44
C ALA A 276 -15.00 11.55 -1.86
N PHE A 277 -13.94 10.83 -1.50
CA PHE A 277 -14.02 9.52 -0.87
C PHE A 277 -14.72 9.56 0.50
N ASP A 278 -14.30 10.47 1.39
CA ASP A 278 -14.88 10.58 2.73
C ASP A 278 -16.37 10.97 2.69
N GLY A 279 -16.76 11.77 1.69
CA GLY A 279 -18.16 12.15 1.44
C GLY A 279 -19.10 11.01 1.02
N VAL A 280 -18.59 9.83 0.65
CA VAL A 280 -19.41 8.67 0.28
C VAL A 280 -20.00 8.02 1.55
N PRO A 281 -21.35 7.98 1.71
CA PRO A 281 -21.97 7.50 2.95
C PRO A 281 -21.83 5.98 3.13
N VAL A 282 -21.94 5.20 2.05
CA VAL A 282 -21.72 3.75 2.04
C VAL A 282 -20.72 3.45 0.94
N LYS A 283 -19.50 3.08 1.36
CA LYS A 283 -18.38 2.80 0.46
C LYS A 283 -18.42 1.32 0.07
N ASP A 284 -18.50 1.03 -1.22
CA ASP A 284 -18.34 -0.32 -1.73
C ASP A 284 -16.86 -0.66 -1.95
N ILE A 285 -16.58 -1.92 -2.27
CA ILE A 285 -15.22 -2.42 -2.53
C ILE A 285 -14.53 -1.55 -3.59
N ILE A 286 -15.24 -1.18 -4.67
CA ILE A 286 -14.69 -0.39 -5.78
C ILE A 286 -14.23 0.99 -5.29
N THR A 287 -15.01 1.64 -4.42
CA THR A 287 -14.66 2.94 -3.83
C THR A 287 -13.36 2.85 -3.01
N TRP A 288 -13.22 1.82 -2.17
CA TRP A 288 -11.99 1.54 -1.41
C TRP A 288 -10.80 1.26 -2.33
N SER A 289 -10.96 0.37 -3.29
CA SER A 289 -9.92 -0.04 -4.23
C SER A 289 -9.41 1.14 -5.05
N THR A 290 -10.30 2.03 -5.50
CA THR A 290 -9.95 3.24 -6.25
C THR A 290 -9.07 4.17 -5.42
N MET A 291 -9.42 4.41 -4.15
CA MET A 291 -8.65 5.29 -3.28
C MET A 291 -7.30 4.69 -2.87
N ILE A 292 -7.25 3.38 -2.58
CA ILE A 292 -6.00 2.67 -2.26
C ILE A 292 -5.03 2.76 -3.44
N GLN A 293 -5.50 2.49 -4.66
CA GLN A 293 -4.69 2.61 -5.88
C GLN A 293 -4.26 4.07 -6.13
N GLY A 294 -5.16 5.02 -5.86
CA GLY A 294 -4.87 6.45 -5.95
C GLY A 294 -3.69 6.87 -5.08
N TYR A 295 -3.67 6.45 -3.81
CA TYR A 295 -2.53 6.70 -2.93
C TYR A 295 -1.25 5.97 -3.36
N ALA A 296 -1.35 4.69 -3.74
CA ALA A 296 -0.19 3.90 -4.16
C ALA A 296 0.51 4.49 -5.40
N SER A 297 -0.26 4.94 -6.39
CA SER A 297 0.25 5.55 -7.63
C SER A 297 0.83 6.94 -7.40
N ASN A 298 0.25 7.75 -6.51
CA ASN A 298 0.73 9.11 -6.19
C ASN A 298 1.87 9.15 -5.17
N GLY A 299 2.39 7.99 -4.76
CA GLY A 299 3.56 7.92 -3.88
C GLY A 299 3.31 8.16 -2.41
N LEU A 300 2.11 7.83 -1.98
CA LEU A 300 1.66 7.85 -0.60
C LEU A 300 1.35 6.40 -0.14
N PRO A 301 2.37 5.49 -0.11
CA PRO A 301 2.13 4.07 0.14
C PRO A 301 1.64 3.79 1.57
N LYS A 302 1.95 4.65 2.55
CA LYS A 302 1.50 4.50 3.93
C LYS A 302 -0.01 4.70 4.03
N GLU A 303 -0.51 5.77 3.42
CA GLU A 303 -1.92 6.12 3.36
C GLU A 303 -2.73 5.05 2.62
N ALA A 304 -2.15 4.43 1.59
CA ALA A 304 -2.74 3.29 0.90
C ALA A 304 -2.93 2.08 1.84
N LEU A 305 -1.92 1.73 2.64
CA LEU A 305 -2.01 0.64 3.61
C LEU A 305 -2.94 0.96 4.78
N ASP A 306 -2.94 2.20 5.27
CA ASP A 306 -3.86 2.64 6.32
C ASP A 306 -5.32 2.49 5.88
N LEU A 307 -5.64 2.86 4.63
CA LEU A 307 -6.97 2.62 4.05
C LEU A 307 -7.25 1.13 3.87
N PHE A 308 -6.28 0.33 3.46
CA PHE A 308 -6.45 -1.10 3.34
C PHE A 308 -6.80 -1.76 4.69
N PHE A 309 -6.14 -1.38 5.77
CA PHE A 309 -6.50 -1.87 7.11
C PHE A 309 -7.89 -1.39 7.55
N GLN A 310 -8.31 -0.18 7.16
CA GLN A 310 -9.69 0.28 7.40
C GLN A 310 -10.70 -0.57 6.61
N MET A 311 -10.43 -0.86 5.34
CA MET A 311 -11.25 -1.76 4.51
C MET A 311 -11.38 -3.16 5.16
N GLN A 312 -10.29 -3.70 5.71
CA GLN A 312 -10.33 -4.99 6.42
C GLN A 312 -11.15 -4.92 7.72
N LYS A 313 -11.10 -3.80 8.46
CA LYS A 313 -11.94 -3.59 9.66
C LYS A 313 -13.43 -3.57 9.33
N GLU A 314 -13.80 -3.04 8.16
CA GLU A 314 -15.16 -3.09 7.61
C GLU A 314 -15.54 -4.48 7.07
N LYS A 315 -14.67 -5.49 7.23
CA LYS A 315 -14.85 -6.89 6.78
C LYS A 315 -15.08 -7.02 5.26
N LEU A 316 -14.52 -6.09 4.48
CA LEU A 316 -14.55 -6.14 3.03
C LEU A 316 -13.32 -6.89 2.51
N ALA A 317 -13.54 -7.95 1.74
CA ALA A 317 -12.47 -8.68 1.07
C ALA A 317 -11.86 -7.81 -0.06
N PRO A 318 -10.52 -7.76 -0.18
CA PRO A 318 -9.87 -7.03 -1.25
C PRO A 318 -10.16 -7.68 -2.59
N ASP A 319 -10.50 -6.86 -3.57
CA ASP A 319 -10.57 -7.28 -4.98
C ASP A 319 -9.19 -7.23 -5.65
N ARG A 320 -9.14 -7.63 -6.92
CA ARG A 320 -7.91 -7.63 -7.72
C ARG A 320 -7.27 -6.24 -7.79
N TYR A 321 -8.08 -5.18 -7.87
CA TYR A 321 -7.59 -3.81 -8.05
C TYR A 321 -6.97 -3.25 -6.76
N SER A 322 -7.64 -3.43 -5.61
CA SER A 322 -7.08 -3.07 -4.29
C SER A 322 -5.80 -3.84 -4.00
N MET A 323 -5.74 -5.13 -4.33
CA MET A 323 -4.56 -5.94 -4.09
C MET A 323 -3.33 -5.45 -4.87
N VAL A 324 -3.50 -4.99 -6.11
CA VAL A 324 -2.41 -4.35 -6.88
C VAL A 324 -1.89 -3.11 -6.15
N GLY A 325 -2.79 -2.25 -5.66
CA GLY A 325 -2.43 -1.04 -4.92
C GLY A 325 -1.70 -1.35 -3.61
N VAL A 326 -2.18 -2.34 -2.84
CA VAL A 326 -1.56 -2.80 -1.60
C VAL A 326 -0.17 -3.38 -1.84
N LEU A 327 -0.03 -4.31 -2.80
CA LEU A 327 1.26 -4.91 -3.12
C LEU A 327 2.27 -3.87 -3.63
N SER A 328 1.82 -2.91 -4.44
CA SER A 328 2.66 -1.79 -4.87
C SER A 328 3.10 -0.92 -3.69
N ALA A 329 2.20 -0.63 -2.74
CA ALA A 329 2.54 0.10 -1.52
C ALA A 329 3.56 -0.67 -0.66
N CYS A 330 3.38 -1.97 -0.46
CA CYS A 330 4.34 -2.84 0.23
C CYS A 330 5.70 -2.85 -0.48
N ALA A 331 5.72 -2.95 -1.81
CA ALA A 331 6.93 -2.93 -2.62
C ALA A 331 7.73 -1.64 -2.42
N ARG A 332 7.04 -0.50 -2.32
CA ARG A 332 7.65 0.82 -2.11
C ARG A 332 8.18 1.02 -0.70
N LEU A 333 7.51 0.44 0.31
CA LEU A 333 7.92 0.53 1.70
C LEU A 333 8.94 -0.56 2.10
N GLY A 334 9.15 -1.57 1.25
CA GLY A 334 9.95 -2.75 1.58
C GLY A 334 9.26 -3.67 2.59
N ALA A 335 7.92 -3.61 2.69
CA ALA A 335 7.12 -4.31 3.69
C ALA A 335 6.83 -5.76 3.30
N LEU A 336 7.85 -6.62 3.39
CA LEU A 336 7.78 -8.02 2.93
C LEU A 336 6.73 -8.85 3.67
N GLU A 337 6.69 -8.77 5.00
CA GLU A 337 5.78 -9.58 5.82
C GLU A 337 4.33 -9.20 5.55
N LEU A 338 4.05 -7.90 5.46
CA LEU A 338 2.73 -7.39 5.15
C LEU A 338 2.29 -7.76 3.73
N GLY A 339 3.19 -7.67 2.75
CA GLY A 339 2.93 -8.11 1.37
C GLY A 339 2.63 -9.61 1.28
N ASP A 340 3.40 -10.44 1.99
CA ASP A 340 3.18 -11.88 2.06
C ASP A 340 1.84 -12.22 2.74
N TRP A 341 1.51 -11.53 3.84
CA TRP A 341 0.19 -11.66 4.48
C TRP A 341 -0.95 -11.23 3.56
N ALA A 342 -0.85 -10.07 2.91
CA ALA A 342 -1.88 -9.54 2.01
C ALA A 342 -2.13 -10.49 0.83
N SER A 343 -1.06 -11.08 0.26
CA SER A 343 -1.19 -12.06 -0.82
C SER A 343 -1.98 -13.32 -0.43
N LYS A 344 -1.99 -13.70 0.85
CA LYS A 344 -2.74 -14.87 1.37
C LYS A 344 -4.23 -14.59 1.53
N LEU A 345 -4.68 -13.33 1.42
CA LEU A 345 -6.09 -12.96 1.45
C LEU A 345 -6.80 -13.27 0.13
N MET A 346 -6.05 -13.61 -0.92
CA MET A 346 -6.56 -13.97 -2.24
C MET A 346 -5.97 -15.33 -2.66
N ASP A 347 -6.71 -16.10 -3.46
CA ASP A 347 -6.23 -17.38 -3.97
C ASP A 347 -4.99 -17.17 -4.86
N ILE A 348 -3.98 -18.03 -4.70
CA ILE A 348 -2.77 -17.98 -5.51
C ILE A 348 -3.09 -18.15 -7.01
N GLU A 349 -4.12 -18.90 -7.38
CA GLU A 349 -4.52 -19.08 -8.80
C GLU A 349 -4.97 -17.76 -9.46
N GLU A 350 -5.50 -16.80 -8.70
CA GLU A 350 -5.85 -15.46 -9.20
C GLU A 350 -4.59 -14.69 -9.63
N PHE A 351 -3.49 -14.81 -8.88
CA PHE A 351 -2.20 -14.20 -9.24
C PHE A 351 -1.55 -14.90 -10.44
N LEU A 352 -1.68 -16.23 -10.54
CA LEU A 352 -1.05 -17.01 -11.61
C LEU A 352 -1.76 -16.92 -12.96
N SER A 353 -3.05 -16.59 -12.96
CA SER A 353 -3.89 -16.44 -14.15
C SER A 353 -4.00 -15.00 -14.65
N ASN A 354 -3.81 -13.99 -13.79
CA ASN A 354 -3.92 -12.59 -14.16
C ASN A 354 -2.54 -11.90 -14.25
N PRO A 355 -2.08 -11.50 -15.45
CA PRO A 355 -0.78 -10.85 -15.63
C PRO A 355 -0.54 -9.59 -14.79
N VAL A 356 -1.58 -8.79 -14.55
CA VAL A 356 -1.47 -7.54 -13.78
C VAL A 356 -1.21 -7.84 -12.30
N LEU A 357 -1.97 -8.76 -11.71
CA LEU A 357 -1.77 -9.20 -10.33
C LEU A 357 -0.45 -9.94 -10.14
N GLY A 358 -0.14 -10.87 -11.05
CA GLY A 358 1.13 -11.61 -11.03
C GLY A 358 2.33 -10.68 -11.10
N THR A 359 2.28 -9.65 -11.95
CA THR A 359 3.33 -8.62 -12.02
C THR A 359 3.45 -7.84 -10.72
N ALA A 360 2.34 -7.40 -10.11
CA ALA A 360 2.38 -6.67 -8.84
C ALA A 360 3.02 -7.51 -7.72
N LEU A 361 2.74 -8.81 -7.68
CA LEU A 361 3.31 -9.73 -6.69
C LEU A 361 4.81 -9.98 -6.93
N ILE A 362 5.22 -10.16 -8.19
CA ILE A 362 6.64 -10.28 -8.58
C ILE A 362 7.41 -9.01 -8.20
N ASP A 363 6.87 -7.82 -8.52
CA ASP A 363 7.48 -6.53 -8.20
C ASP A 363 7.60 -6.32 -6.69
N MET A 364 6.57 -6.70 -5.92
CA MET A 364 6.59 -6.65 -4.45
C MET A 364 7.72 -7.51 -3.89
N TYR A 365 7.76 -8.80 -4.23
CA TYR A 365 8.82 -9.68 -3.73
C TYR A 365 10.21 -9.24 -4.20
N ALA A 366 10.34 -8.78 -5.45
CA ALA A 366 11.62 -8.32 -6.00
C ALA A 366 12.15 -7.06 -5.28
N LYS A 367 11.30 -6.04 -5.07
CA LYS A 367 11.70 -4.80 -4.37
C LYS A 367 11.95 -4.99 -2.89
N CYS A 368 11.25 -5.93 -2.27
CA CYS A 368 11.49 -6.37 -0.90
C CYS A 368 12.74 -7.27 -0.75
N GLY A 369 13.46 -7.57 -1.83
CA GLY A 369 14.69 -8.37 -1.81
C GLY A 369 14.49 -9.89 -1.78
N SER A 370 13.25 -10.38 -1.86
CA SER A 370 12.92 -11.80 -1.91
C SER A 370 12.84 -12.32 -3.35
N MET A 371 13.98 -12.31 -4.04
CA MET A 371 14.04 -12.70 -5.45
C MET A 371 13.65 -14.16 -5.69
N THR A 372 13.87 -15.05 -4.72
CA THR A 372 13.49 -16.47 -4.83
C THR A 372 11.97 -16.63 -4.94
N GLN A 373 11.19 -15.92 -4.12
CA GLN A 373 9.73 -15.97 -4.19
C GLN A 373 9.21 -15.33 -5.49
N ALA A 374 9.77 -14.18 -5.88
CA ALA A 374 9.44 -13.53 -7.15
C ALA A 374 9.65 -14.47 -8.35
N TRP A 375 10.76 -15.22 -8.34
CA TRP A 375 11.11 -16.18 -9.40
C TRP A 375 10.16 -17.39 -9.45
N GLU A 376 9.74 -17.91 -8.30
CA GLU A 376 8.77 -19.01 -8.24
C GLU A 376 7.39 -18.59 -8.76
N ILE A 377 6.93 -17.37 -8.46
CA ILE A 377 5.70 -16.83 -9.03
C ILE A 377 5.83 -16.69 -10.55
N PHE A 378 6.91 -16.07 -11.02
CA PHE A 378 7.16 -15.91 -12.46
C PHE A 378 7.10 -17.26 -13.18
N LYS A 379 7.78 -18.30 -12.69
CA LYS A 379 7.74 -19.63 -13.31
C LYS A 379 6.33 -20.21 -13.40
N ARG A 380 5.57 -20.12 -12.30
CA ARG A 380 4.23 -20.72 -12.18
C ARG A 380 3.13 -20.03 -12.98
N MET A 381 3.34 -18.78 -13.42
CA MET A 381 2.36 -18.04 -14.22
C MET A 381 2.04 -18.74 -15.55
N LYS A 382 0.75 -18.86 -15.88
CA LYS A 382 0.28 -19.55 -17.10
C LYS A 382 0.49 -18.69 -18.34
N GLU A 383 0.19 -17.41 -18.25
CA GLU A 383 0.36 -16.42 -19.31
C GLU A 383 1.38 -15.37 -18.86
N LYS A 384 2.30 -15.00 -19.76
CA LYS A 384 3.36 -14.02 -19.50
C LYS A 384 3.40 -13.03 -20.65
N ASP A 385 2.86 -11.85 -20.43
CA ASP A 385 2.98 -10.74 -21.37
C ASP A 385 4.32 -10.00 -21.16
N VAL A 386 4.57 -9.01 -22.01
CA VAL A 386 5.79 -8.17 -21.95
C VAL A 386 5.99 -7.56 -20.56
N VAL A 387 4.91 -7.24 -19.84
CA VAL A 387 4.94 -6.56 -18.54
C VAL A 387 5.46 -7.51 -17.45
N VAL A 388 5.00 -8.76 -17.44
CA VAL A 388 5.48 -9.82 -16.53
C VAL A 388 6.98 -10.10 -16.73
N TRP A 389 7.43 -10.20 -17.99
CA TRP A 389 8.85 -10.38 -18.32
C TRP A 389 9.69 -9.20 -17.85
N ASN A 390 9.23 -7.98 -18.08
CA ASN A 390 9.92 -6.76 -17.66
C ASN A 390 10.05 -6.66 -16.14
N ALA A 391 9.01 -7.04 -15.38
CA ALA A 391 9.06 -7.06 -13.92
C ALA A 391 10.10 -8.05 -13.40
N ALA A 392 10.18 -9.25 -13.98
CA ALA A 392 11.19 -10.24 -13.62
C ALA A 392 12.63 -9.81 -13.99
N ILE A 393 12.84 -9.26 -15.20
CA ILE A 393 14.14 -8.75 -15.65
C ILE A 393 14.60 -7.59 -14.75
N SER A 394 13.72 -6.63 -14.48
CA SER A 394 14.02 -5.48 -13.63
C SER A 394 14.28 -5.90 -12.19
N GLY A 395 13.48 -6.82 -11.66
CA GLY A 395 13.67 -7.38 -10.32
C GLY A 395 15.02 -8.07 -10.17
N LEU A 396 15.44 -8.89 -11.15
CA LEU A 396 16.76 -9.52 -11.16
C LEU A 396 17.89 -8.48 -11.24
N ALA A 397 17.74 -7.48 -12.10
CA ALA A 397 18.71 -6.41 -12.27
C ALA A 397 18.91 -5.59 -10.98
N MET A 398 17.82 -5.20 -10.32
CA MET A 398 17.84 -4.44 -9.05
C MET A 398 18.49 -5.22 -7.90
N ASN A 399 18.32 -6.54 -7.87
CA ASN A 399 18.93 -7.42 -6.88
C ASN A 399 20.37 -7.86 -7.24
N GLY A 400 20.97 -7.30 -8.30
CA GLY A 400 22.34 -7.59 -8.72
C GLY A 400 22.52 -8.91 -9.50
N HIS A 401 21.44 -9.62 -9.81
CA HIS A 401 21.44 -10.85 -10.59
C HIS A 401 21.42 -10.59 -12.10
N VAL A 402 22.39 -9.82 -12.60
CA VAL A 402 22.40 -9.34 -13.99
C VAL A 402 22.57 -10.45 -15.03
N LYS A 403 23.37 -11.50 -14.73
CA LYS A 403 23.52 -12.65 -15.65
C LYS A 403 22.19 -13.38 -15.89
N PRO A 404 21.43 -13.77 -14.85
CA PRO A 404 20.06 -14.24 -15.04
C PRO A 404 19.15 -13.26 -15.79
N ALA A 405 19.25 -11.95 -15.54
CA ALA A 405 18.44 -10.95 -16.23
C ALA A 405 18.69 -10.95 -17.75
N PHE A 406 19.94 -11.02 -18.18
CA PHE A 406 20.31 -11.16 -19.61
C PHE A 406 19.85 -12.50 -20.19
N GLY A 407 19.93 -13.57 -19.39
CA GLY A 407 19.38 -14.87 -19.75
C GLY A 407 17.86 -14.83 -19.99
N LEU A 408 17.11 -14.12 -19.14
CA LEU A 408 15.67 -13.91 -19.32
C LEU A 408 15.36 -13.11 -20.57
N PHE A 409 16.12 -12.05 -20.85
CA PHE A 409 15.95 -11.28 -22.07
C PHE A 409 16.08 -12.15 -23.33
N GLY A 410 17.11 -13.00 -23.38
CA GLY A 410 17.26 -13.94 -24.49
C GLY A 410 16.16 -15.01 -24.55
N GLN A 411 15.53 -15.36 -23.43
CA GLN A 411 14.35 -16.25 -23.42
C GLN A 411 13.09 -15.53 -23.91
N MET A 412 12.89 -14.27 -23.52
CA MET A 412 11.78 -13.43 -23.98
C MET A 412 11.78 -13.33 -25.51
N GLU A 413 12.95 -13.07 -26.11
CA GLU A 413 13.12 -13.03 -27.57
C GLU A 413 12.79 -14.39 -28.22
N LYS A 414 13.30 -15.50 -27.65
CA LYS A 414 13.03 -16.86 -28.15
C LYS A 414 11.56 -17.25 -28.06
N SER A 415 10.83 -16.71 -27.08
CA SER A 415 9.39 -16.91 -26.92
C SER A 415 8.56 -16.04 -27.89
N GLY A 416 9.19 -15.27 -28.78
CA GLY A 416 8.52 -14.42 -29.76
C GLY A 416 7.92 -13.15 -29.16
N ILE A 417 8.28 -12.80 -27.93
CA ILE A 417 7.78 -11.61 -27.24
C ILE A 417 8.73 -10.45 -27.55
N LEU A 418 8.21 -9.43 -28.23
CA LEU A 418 9.01 -8.27 -28.63
C LEU A 418 9.39 -7.41 -27.41
N PRO A 419 10.70 -7.15 -27.18
CA PRO A 419 11.15 -6.21 -26.17
C PRO A 419 10.62 -4.80 -26.43
N ASN A 420 10.37 -4.05 -25.35
CA ASN A 420 9.98 -2.64 -25.42
C ASN A 420 10.96 -1.76 -24.65
N ALA A 421 10.71 -0.44 -24.66
CA ALA A 421 11.48 0.55 -23.89
C ALA A 421 11.73 0.11 -22.43
N ASN A 422 10.70 -0.36 -21.72
CA ASN A 422 10.83 -0.77 -20.32
C ASN A 422 11.74 -2.01 -20.14
N THR A 423 11.81 -2.92 -21.13
CA THR A 423 12.75 -4.05 -21.11
C THR A 423 14.19 -3.54 -21.07
N PHE A 424 14.52 -2.58 -21.95
CA PHE A 424 15.85 -1.99 -22.02
C PHE A 424 16.19 -1.13 -20.80
N MET A 425 15.21 -0.44 -20.21
CA MET A 425 15.39 0.20 -18.91
C MET A 425 15.87 -0.79 -17.84
N GLY A 426 15.23 -1.96 -17.73
CA GLY A 426 15.65 -3.01 -16.78
C GLY A 426 17.07 -3.50 -17.03
N LEU A 427 17.45 -3.73 -18.30
CA LEU A 427 18.79 -4.16 -18.69
C LEU A 427 19.85 -3.10 -18.40
N LEU A 428 19.60 -1.84 -18.77
CA LEU A 428 20.53 -0.74 -18.55
C LEU A 428 20.72 -0.46 -17.06
N CYS A 429 19.64 -0.49 -16.26
CA CYS A 429 19.75 -0.44 -14.80
C CYS A 429 20.65 -1.56 -14.26
N GLY A 430 20.48 -2.79 -14.74
CA GLY A 430 21.35 -3.92 -14.39
C GLY A 430 22.82 -3.64 -14.72
N CYS A 431 23.11 -3.12 -15.91
CA CYS A 431 24.46 -2.69 -16.29
C CYS A 431 25.01 -1.62 -15.34
N THR A 432 24.19 -0.62 -14.96
CA THR A 432 24.56 0.45 -14.03
C THR A 432 24.92 -0.08 -12.65
N HIS A 433 24.17 -1.05 -12.12
CA HIS A 433 24.41 -1.64 -10.81
C HIS A 433 25.75 -2.40 -10.73
N VAL A 434 26.13 -3.10 -11.80
CA VAL A 434 27.34 -3.94 -11.84
C VAL A 434 28.54 -3.21 -12.47
N GLY A 435 28.31 -2.09 -13.18
CA GLY A 435 29.34 -1.33 -13.87
C GLY A 435 29.73 -1.91 -15.25
N LEU A 436 28.82 -2.62 -15.92
CA LEU A 436 29.06 -3.22 -17.24
C LEU A 436 28.90 -2.20 -18.36
N VAL A 437 29.87 -1.28 -18.49
CA VAL A 437 29.83 -0.17 -19.47
C VAL A 437 29.67 -0.66 -20.92
N ASN A 438 30.43 -1.69 -21.30
CA ASN A 438 30.42 -2.20 -22.68
C ASN A 438 29.07 -2.82 -23.05
N ASP A 439 28.50 -3.65 -22.17
CA ASP A 439 27.18 -4.24 -22.41
C ASP A 439 26.08 -3.19 -22.37
N GLY A 440 26.18 -2.19 -21.48
CA GLY A 440 25.27 -1.03 -21.47
C GLY A 440 25.25 -0.29 -22.80
N ARG A 441 26.42 0.03 -23.38
CA ARG A 441 26.51 0.65 -24.72
C ARG A 441 25.91 -0.24 -25.81
N ARG A 442 26.21 -1.54 -25.79
CA ARG A 442 25.67 -2.50 -26.77
C ARG A 442 24.14 -2.55 -26.74
N TYR A 443 23.54 -2.62 -25.55
CA TYR A 443 22.07 -2.62 -25.41
C TYR A 443 21.46 -1.28 -25.79
N PHE A 444 22.09 -0.17 -25.42
CA PHE A 444 21.62 1.16 -25.81
C PHE A 444 21.62 1.37 -27.33
N ASP A 445 22.67 0.93 -28.01
CA ASP A 445 22.77 1.01 -29.48
C ASP A 445 21.81 0.05 -30.18
N SER A 446 21.58 -1.15 -29.62
CA SER A 446 20.68 -2.14 -30.21
C SER A 446 19.21 -1.72 -30.17
N MET A 447 18.80 -0.91 -29.19
CA MET A 447 17.44 -0.35 -29.11
C MET A 447 17.01 0.27 -30.44
N ASN A 448 17.82 1.19 -30.97
CA ASN A 448 17.50 1.88 -32.22
C ASN A 448 17.80 1.00 -33.44
N ARG A 449 18.98 0.35 -33.46
CA ARG A 449 19.47 -0.36 -34.67
C ARG A 449 18.75 -1.67 -34.95
N VAL A 450 18.34 -2.40 -33.92
CA VAL A 450 17.77 -3.75 -34.04
C VAL A 450 16.27 -3.73 -33.79
N PHE A 451 15.82 -3.00 -32.77
CA PHE A 451 14.41 -3.00 -32.35
C PHE A 451 13.62 -1.77 -32.83
N SER A 452 14.25 -0.83 -33.53
CA SER A 452 13.63 0.44 -33.97
C SER A 452 12.95 1.21 -32.83
N LEU A 453 13.49 1.08 -31.61
CA LEU A 453 13.02 1.78 -30.43
C LEU A 453 13.82 3.07 -30.24
N THR A 454 13.12 4.20 -30.11
CA THR A 454 13.75 5.49 -29.82
C THR A 454 14.08 5.58 -28.32
N PRO A 455 15.34 5.81 -27.92
CA PRO A 455 15.69 5.97 -26.52
C PRO A 455 14.98 7.18 -25.90
N THR A 456 14.33 6.94 -24.76
CA THR A 456 13.69 8.00 -23.95
C THR A 456 14.68 8.63 -22.96
N ILE A 457 14.27 9.72 -22.31
CA ILE A 457 15.13 10.45 -21.36
C ILE A 457 15.61 9.57 -20.20
N GLU A 458 14.81 8.60 -19.78
CA GLU A 458 15.14 7.63 -18.73
C GLU A 458 16.29 6.71 -19.17
N HIS A 459 16.32 6.28 -20.43
CA HIS A 459 17.42 5.43 -20.95
C HIS A 459 18.73 6.21 -20.98
N TYR A 460 18.68 7.47 -21.41
CA TYR A 460 19.83 8.35 -21.33
C TYR A 460 20.27 8.57 -19.88
N GLY A 461 19.33 8.73 -18.95
CA GLY A 461 19.61 8.81 -17.52
C GLY A 461 20.37 7.59 -17.00
N CYS A 462 19.94 6.38 -17.35
CA CYS A 462 20.63 5.14 -16.98
C CYS A 462 22.05 5.07 -17.57
N MET A 463 22.23 5.47 -18.84
CA MET A 463 23.55 5.49 -19.48
C MET A 463 24.48 6.55 -18.88
N VAL A 464 23.96 7.74 -18.57
CA VAL A 464 24.72 8.78 -17.86
C VAL A 464 25.13 8.28 -16.48
N ASP A 465 24.23 7.65 -15.73
CA ASP A 465 24.54 7.06 -14.42
C ASP A 465 25.62 5.97 -14.52
N LEU A 466 25.51 5.07 -15.51
CA LEU A 466 26.49 4.02 -15.78
C LEU A 466 27.89 4.60 -16.07
N LEU A 467 27.98 5.58 -16.98
CA LEU A 467 29.24 6.23 -17.35
C LEU A 467 29.82 7.04 -16.19
N ALA A 468 28.96 7.77 -15.47
CA ALA A 468 29.37 8.61 -14.35
C ALA A 468 29.90 7.78 -13.18
N ARG A 469 29.27 6.64 -12.86
CA ARG A 469 29.77 5.69 -11.85
C ARG A 469 31.08 5.05 -12.27
N ALA A 470 31.25 4.74 -13.56
CA ALA A 470 32.48 4.18 -14.12
C ALA A 470 33.64 5.19 -14.20
N GLY A 471 33.43 6.48 -13.87
CA GLY A 471 34.45 7.53 -13.92
C GLY A 471 34.63 8.17 -15.29
N LEU A 472 33.83 7.77 -16.27
CA LEU A 472 33.83 8.32 -17.63
C LEU A 472 33.00 9.60 -17.70
N LEU A 473 33.33 10.59 -16.86
CA LEU A 473 32.56 11.84 -16.70
C LEU A 473 32.55 12.68 -17.99
N GLY A 474 33.62 12.66 -18.77
CA GLY A 474 33.70 13.32 -20.08
C GLY A 474 32.68 12.76 -21.07
N ASP A 475 32.64 11.43 -21.19
CA ASP A 475 31.68 10.72 -22.05
C ASP A 475 30.24 10.96 -21.59
N ALA A 476 29.99 10.92 -20.28
CA ALA A 476 28.67 11.20 -19.70
C ALA A 476 28.21 12.63 -20.05
N ARG A 477 29.08 13.62 -19.93
CA ARG A 477 28.80 15.01 -20.33
C ARG A 477 28.56 15.13 -21.83
N GLN A 478 29.33 14.43 -22.65
CA GLN A 478 29.14 14.45 -24.11
C GLN A 478 27.82 13.79 -24.51
N LEU A 479 27.44 12.69 -23.84
CA LEU A 479 26.16 12.03 -24.06
C LEU A 479 25.00 12.99 -23.78
N ILE A 480 25.04 13.75 -22.67
CA ILE A 480 24.02 14.77 -22.34
C ILE A 480 23.91 15.83 -23.43
N LYS A 481 25.03 16.29 -24.00
CA LYS A 481 25.03 17.30 -25.08
C LYS A 481 24.44 16.77 -26.39
N ASN A 482 24.59 15.48 -26.65
CA ASN A 482 24.15 14.84 -27.89
C ASN A 482 22.70 14.32 -27.83
N MET A 483 22.01 14.48 -26.69
CA MET A 483 20.63 14.00 -26.56
C MET A 483 19.70 14.81 -27.46
N PRO A 484 18.68 14.18 -28.06
CA PRO A 484 17.69 14.86 -28.91
C PRO A 484 16.68 15.70 -28.10
N MET A 485 16.72 15.61 -26.77
CA MET A 485 15.85 16.32 -25.83
C MET A 485 16.67 17.03 -24.75
N GLU A 486 16.07 18.02 -24.09
CA GLU A 486 16.69 18.69 -22.94
C GLU A 486 16.79 17.76 -21.73
N ALA A 487 17.93 17.83 -21.03
CA ALA A 487 18.20 17.03 -19.85
C ALA A 487 17.38 17.53 -18.64
N ASN A 488 16.63 16.61 -18.00
CA ASN A 488 15.86 16.88 -16.79
C ASN A 488 16.72 16.76 -15.51
N CYS A 489 16.11 17.02 -14.34
CA CYS A 489 16.79 16.96 -13.05
C CYS A 489 17.38 15.56 -12.74
N ILE A 490 16.78 14.49 -13.25
CA ILE A 490 17.22 13.10 -13.04
C ILE A 490 18.57 12.85 -13.72
N VAL A 491 18.69 13.21 -15.00
CA VAL A 491 19.93 13.01 -15.79
C VAL A 491 21.09 13.82 -15.20
N TRP A 492 20.84 15.09 -14.86
CA TRP A 492 21.84 15.93 -14.20
C TRP A 492 22.20 15.39 -12.79
N GLY A 493 21.21 14.90 -12.03
CA GLY A 493 21.42 14.26 -10.73
C GLY A 493 22.30 13.02 -10.81
N ALA A 494 22.12 12.18 -11.83
CA ALA A 494 22.96 11.02 -12.09
C ALA A 494 24.43 11.41 -12.33
N LEU A 495 24.66 12.43 -13.17
CA LEU A 495 26.01 12.95 -13.41
C LEU A 495 26.63 13.54 -12.13
N LEU A 496 25.85 14.28 -11.34
CA LEU A 496 26.29 14.81 -10.04
C LEU A 496 26.71 13.70 -9.07
N GLY A 497 25.98 12.58 -9.06
CA GLY A 497 26.33 11.39 -8.29
C GLY A 497 27.74 10.86 -8.63
N GLY A 498 28.04 10.73 -9.93
CA GLY A 498 29.39 10.34 -10.37
C GLY A 498 30.46 11.40 -10.10
N CYS A 499 30.14 12.69 -10.26
CA CYS A 499 31.08 13.78 -9.91
C CYS A 499 31.48 13.71 -8.43
N ARG A 500 30.51 13.41 -7.54
CA ARG A 500 30.78 13.21 -6.10
C ARG A 500 31.62 11.95 -5.85
N LEU A 501 31.33 10.86 -6.55
CA LEU A 501 32.06 9.60 -6.40
C LEU A 501 33.54 9.75 -6.79
N HIS A 502 33.80 10.46 -7.89
CA HIS A 502 35.14 10.66 -8.46
C HIS A 502 35.79 11.99 -8.06
N LYS A 503 35.15 12.75 -7.14
CA LYS A 503 35.63 14.03 -6.59
C LYS A 503 35.91 15.13 -7.63
N ASP A 504 35.18 15.16 -8.75
CA ASP A 504 35.25 16.23 -9.74
C ASP A 504 34.41 17.43 -9.29
N THR A 505 35.05 18.37 -8.59
CA THR A 505 34.40 19.56 -8.03
C THR A 505 34.02 20.60 -9.08
N GLN A 506 34.77 20.69 -10.18
CA GLN A 506 34.51 21.67 -11.25
C GLN A 506 33.28 21.27 -12.06
N LEU A 507 33.17 20.00 -12.43
CA LEU A 507 31.99 19.50 -13.12
C LEU A 507 30.77 19.51 -12.20
N ALA A 508 30.93 19.16 -10.92
CA ALA A 508 29.85 19.26 -9.93
C ALA A 508 29.29 20.68 -9.78
N GLU A 509 30.15 21.72 -9.80
CA GLU A 509 29.73 23.12 -9.77
C GLU A 509 28.83 23.47 -10.97
N TYR A 510 29.23 23.05 -12.18
CA TYR A 510 28.46 23.26 -13.40
C TYR A 510 27.09 22.54 -13.35
N VAL A 511 27.07 21.27 -12.94
CA VAL A 511 25.84 20.48 -12.85
C VAL A 511 24.87 21.06 -11.82
N LEU A 512 25.36 21.51 -10.67
CA LEU A 512 24.51 22.09 -9.63
C LEU A 512 23.88 23.43 -10.04
N LYS A 513 24.59 24.25 -10.82
CA LYS A 513 24.00 25.45 -11.41
C LYS A 513 22.82 25.10 -12.33
N LYS A 514 22.98 24.08 -13.18
CA LYS A 514 21.90 23.58 -14.05
C LYS A 514 20.73 23.00 -13.24
N LEU A 515 21.00 22.26 -12.18
CA LEU A 515 19.95 21.72 -11.29
C LEU A 515 19.18 22.82 -10.55
N ILE A 516 19.83 23.93 -10.17
CA ILE A 516 19.16 25.09 -9.55
C ILE A 516 18.29 25.84 -10.56
N GLU A 517 18.70 25.92 -11.82
CA GLU A 517 17.87 26.47 -12.90
C GLU A 517 16.60 25.63 -13.11
N LEU A 518 16.71 24.30 -13.06
CA LEU A 518 15.60 23.36 -13.25
C LEU A 518 14.70 23.21 -12.02
N GLU A 519 15.26 23.20 -10.81
CA GLU A 519 14.53 23.03 -9.54
C GLU A 519 14.86 24.15 -8.54
N PRO A 520 14.38 25.39 -8.76
CA PRO A 520 14.68 26.51 -7.88
C PRO A 520 14.24 26.33 -6.43
N TRP A 521 13.27 25.45 -6.16
CA TRP A 521 12.74 25.16 -4.82
C TRP A 521 13.55 24.10 -4.05
N ASN A 522 14.43 23.35 -4.71
CA ASN A 522 15.14 22.23 -4.10
C ASN A 522 16.31 22.70 -3.21
N SER A 523 16.07 22.78 -1.90
CA SER A 523 17.08 23.22 -0.92
C SER A 523 18.39 22.41 -0.96
N GLY A 524 18.35 21.13 -1.34
CA GLY A 524 19.51 20.25 -1.38
C GLY A 524 20.58 20.71 -2.36
N ASN A 525 20.17 21.20 -3.54
CA ASN A 525 21.07 21.65 -4.60
C ASN A 525 21.87 22.89 -4.15
N TYR A 526 21.21 23.85 -3.50
CA TYR A 526 21.88 25.05 -2.97
C TYR A 526 22.85 24.72 -1.82
N VAL A 527 22.44 23.84 -0.89
CA VAL A 527 23.30 23.43 0.23
C VAL A 527 24.56 22.74 -0.29
N LEU A 528 24.41 21.84 -1.27
CA LEU A 528 25.56 21.13 -1.84
C LEU A 528 26.50 22.07 -2.61
N LEU A 529 25.97 23.02 -3.37
CA LEU A 529 26.77 24.02 -4.07
C LEU A 529 27.51 24.96 -3.10
N SER A 530 26.84 25.39 -2.03
CA SER A 530 27.46 26.17 -0.96
C SER A 530 28.63 25.40 -0.31
N ASN A 531 28.46 24.10 -0.06
CA ASN A 531 29.51 23.26 0.50
C ASN A 531 30.71 23.11 -0.45
N ILE A 532 30.49 22.96 -1.76
CA ILE A 532 31.57 22.89 -2.76
C ILE A 532 32.37 24.20 -2.80
N TYR A 533 31.68 25.36 -2.74
CA TYR A 533 32.35 26.65 -2.68
C TYR A 533 33.16 26.84 -1.39
N SER A 534 32.62 26.45 -0.24
CA SER A 534 33.37 26.48 1.03
C SER A 534 34.60 25.59 0.98
N ALA A 535 34.48 24.36 0.46
CA ALA A 535 35.60 23.43 0.31
C ALA A 535 36.66 23.93 -0.69
N SER A 536 36.27 24.77 -1.65
CA SER A 536 37.19 25.42 -2.60
C SER A 536 37.69 26.79 -2.14
N HIS A 537 37.50 27.13 -0.85
CA HIS A 537 37.84 28.43 -0.25
C HIS A 537 37.20 29.67 -0.91
N LYS A 538 36.11 29.49 -1.66
CA LYS A 538 35.31 30.57 -2.26
C LYS A 538 34.21 31.03 -1.30
N TRP A 539 34.59 31.58 -0.16
CA TRP A 539 33.66 31.92 0.93
C TRP A 539 32.57 32.93 0.52
N ASP A 540 32.92 33.93 -0.30
CA ASP A 540 31.96 34.93 -0.80
C ASP A 540 30.88 34.29 -1.69
N ALA A 541 31.26 33.34 -2.54
CA ALA A 541 30.33 32.61 -3.38
C ALA A 541 29.42 31.69 -2.54
N ALA A 542 29.97 31.05 -1.51
CA ALA A 542 29.20 30.23 -0.57
C ALA A 542 28.18 31.07 0.22
N ALA A 543 28.58 32.25 0.69
CA ALA A 543 27.70 33.21 1.39
C ALA A 543 26.59 33.72 0.47
N LYS A 544 26.92 34.04 -0.80
CA LYS A 544 25.93 34.47 -1.80
C LYS A 544 24.86 33.40 -2.05
N ILE A 545 25.24 32.13 -2.17
CA ILE A 545 24.26 31.02 -2.32
C ILE A 545 23.35 30.92 -1.09
N ARG A 546 23.88 31.07 0.13
CA ARG A 546 23.07 31.06 1.37
C ARG A 546 22.14 32.27 1.46
N SER A 547 22.56 33.45 1.00
CA SER A 547 21.69 34.63 0.89
C SER A 547 20.52 34.37 -0.06
N ILE A 548 20.80 33.81 -1.24
CA ILE A 548 19.76 33.46 -2.24
C ILE A 548 18.76 32.45 -1.65
N MET A 549 19.21 31.46 -0.87
CA MET A 549 18.29 30.55 -0.18
C MET A 549 17.36 31.28 0.79
N ASN A 550 17.90 32.20 1.60
CA ASN A 550 17.13 32.96 2.59
C ASN A 550 16.15 33.93 1.93
N GLU A 551 16.58 34.65 0.89
CA GLU A 551 15.74 35.59 0.11
C GLU A 551 14.56 34.88 -0.55
N ARG A 552 14.76 33.64 -1.02
CA ARG A 552 13.71 32.82 -1.63
C ARG A 552 12.86 32.05 -0.63
N GLY A 553 13.11 32.19 0.68
CA GLY A 553 12.41 31.47 1.73
C GLY A 553 12.65 29.95 1.73
N ILE A 554 13.71 29.49 1.06
CA ILE A 554 14.02 28.06 0.91
C ILE A 554 14.69 27.57 2.19
N GLN A 555 13.99 26.70 2.92
CA GLN A 555 14.52 26.07 4.13
C GLN A 555 15.08 24.67 3.84
N LYS A 556 16.11 24.28 4.59
CA LYS A 556 16.64 22.93 4.55
C LYS A 556 15.57 21.96 5.05
N VAL A 557 15.14 21.05 4.18
CA VAL A 557 14.18 20.00 4.55
C VAL A 557 14.90 18.97 5.44
N PRO A 558 14.40 18.67 6.65
CA PRO A 558 14.96 17.62 7.49
C PRO A 558 14.83 16.27 6.79
N GLY A 559 15.89 15.46 6.86
CA GLY A 559 15.81 14.07 6.39
C GLY A 559 14.97 13.23 7.34
N TYR A 560 14.31 12.21 6.81
CA TYR A 560 13.66 11.18 7.60
C TYR A 560 13.99 9.79 7.03
N SER A 561 13.90 8.78 7.89
CA SER A 561 14.06 7.36 7.58
C SER A 561 12.97 6.58 8.30
N TRP A 562 12.57 5.41 7.80
CA TRP A 562 11.58 4.57 8.47
C TRP A 562 11.99 3.11 8.47
N ILE A 563 11.38 2.34 9.37
CA ILE A 563 11.56 0.89 9.49
C ILE A 563 10.23 0.24 9.89
N GLU A 564 9.95 -0.95 9.36
CA GLU A 564 8.85 -1.79 9.83
C GLU A 564 9.34 -2.70 10.95
N VAL A 565 8.64 -2.69 12.09
CA VAL A 565 8.88 -3.59 13.22
C VAL A 565 7.54 -4.16 13.65
N ASN A 566 7.39 -5.48 13.60
CA ASN A 566 6.16 -6.19 13.97
C ASN A 566 4.90 -5.67 13.26
N GLY A 567 4.98 -5.45 11.94
CA GLY A 567 3.84 -4.96 11.15
C GLY A 567 3.51 -3.48 11.31
N THR A 568 4.32 -2.71 12.05
CA THR A 568 4.14 -1.27 12.24
C THR A 568 5.31 -0.50 11.63
N VAL A 569 5.02 0.51 10.80
CA VAL A 569 6.05 1.39 10.20
C VAL A 569 6.36 2.54 11.14
N HIS A 570 7.60 2.62 11.62
CA HIS A 570 8.13 3.67 12.50
C HIS A 570 8.97 4.67 11.70
N GLU A 571 8.68 5.97 11.84
CA GLU A 571 9.38 7.06 11.16
C GLU A 571 10.33 7.80 12.12
N PHE A 572 11.50 8.18 11.62
CA PHE A 572 12.54 8.90 12.36
C PHE A 572 13.01 10.10 11.55
N LEU A 573 12.76 11.30 12.06
CA LEU A 573 13.30 12.54 11.50
C LEU A 573 14.68 12.87 12.11
N VAL A 574 15.55 13.54 11.34
CA VAL A 574 16.88 13.95 11.83
C VAL A 574 16.76 14.84 13.06
N GLY A 575 17.29 14.36 14.19
CA GLY A 575 17.25 15.06 15.48
C GLY A 575 15.94 14.88 16.27
N ASP A 576 15.01 14.07 15.75
CA ASP A 576 13.76 13.79 16.42
C ASP A 576 13.96 12.85 17.62
N LYS A 577 13.18 13.12 18.67
CA LYS A 577 13.09 12.35 19.92
C LYS A 577 11.64 11.98 20.26
N SER A 578 10.69 12.23 19.36
CA SER A 578 9.26 11.99 19.53
C SER A 578 8.89 10.51 19.64
N HIS A 579 9.77 9.62 19.15
CA HIS A 579 9.54 8.18 19.23
C HIS A 579 9.43 7.73 20.71
N PRO A 580 8.43 6.90 21.08
CA PRO A 580 8.22 6.46 22.46
C PRO A 580 9.43 5.78 23.11
N MET A 581 10.31 5.19 22.30
CA MET A 581 11.55 4.51 22.73
C MET A 581 12.82 5.29 22.38
N SER A 582 12.74 6.60 22.14
CA SER A 582 13.88 7.40 21.67
C SER A 582 15.10 7.29 22.59
N GLU A 583 14.90 7.31 23.91
CA GLU A 583 15.99 7.20 24.90
C GLU A 583 16.78 5.89 24.77
N MET A 584 16.09 4.76 24.63
CA MET A 584 16.73 3.45 24.45
C MET A 584 17.49 3.37 23.12
N ILE A 585 16.89 3.91 22.04
CA ILE A 585 17.52 3.95 20.72
C ILE A 585 18.82 4.75 20.80
N TYR A 586 18.79 6.00 21.30
CA TYR A 586 20.00 6.83 21.40
C TYR A 586 21.06 6.23 22.35
N LYS A 587 20.65 5.57 23.43
CA LYS A 587 21.58 4.84 24.32
C LYS A 587 22.30 3.71 23.58
N LYS A 588 21.57 2.93 22.77
CA LYS A 588 22.15 1.83 21.98
C LYS A 588 23.02 2.35 20.83
N LEU A 589 22.61 3.42 20.15
CA LEU A 589 23.42 4.11 19.14
C LEU A 589 24.74 4.64 19.73
N GLY A 590 24.71 5.18 20.96
CA GLY A 590 25.90 5.60 21.69
C GLY A 590 26.83 4.44 22.06
N GLY A 591 26.27 3.28 22.45
CA GLY A 591 27.05 2.06 22.68
C GLY A 591 27.76 1.57 21.42
N LEU A 592 27.03 1.50 20.30
CA LEU A 592 27.60 1.10 19.01
C LEU A 592 28.66 2.08 18.50
N ALA A 593 28.51 3.38 18.76
CA ALA A 593 29.51 4.38 18.42
C ALA A 593 30.84 4.12 19.14
N LYS A 594 30.80 3.66 20.40
CA LYS A 594 31.98 3.30 21.18
C LYS A 594 32.62 2.01 20.64
N GLU A 595 31.82 1.01 20.29
CA GLU A 595 32.29 -0.23 19.65
C GLU A 595 32.98 0.04 18.30
N LEU A 596 32.40 0.91 17.46
CA LEU A 596 33.00 1.31 16.19
C LEU A 596 34.34 2.03 16.39
N LYS A 597 34.42 2.97 17.33
CA LYS A 597 35.68 3.65 17.67
C LYS A 597 36.74 2.66 18.17
N ALA A 598 36.35 1.69 19.01
CA ALA A 598 37.24 0.64 19.49
C ALA A 598 37.73 -0.31 18.38
N ALA A 599 36.92 -0.52 17.34
CA ALA A 599 37.27 -1.30 16.15
C ALA A 599 38.14 -0.53 15.12
N GLY A 600 38.62 0.67 15.47
CA GLY A 600 39.50 1.47 14.62
C GLY A 600 38.77 2.37 13.61
N TYR A 601 37.46 2.57 13.74
CA TYR A 601 36.73 3.50 12.87
C TYR A 601 37.06 4.95 13.22
N ILE A 602 37.73 5.64 12.30
CA ILE A 602 37.98 7.08 12.36
C ILE A 602 36.95 7.78 11.47
N PRO A 603 36.02 8.58 12.02
CA PRO A 603 35.08 9.33 11.22
C PRO A 603 35.81 10.36 10.35
N THR A 604 35.63 10.34 9.03
CA THR A 604 36.11 11.41 8.14
C THR A 604 35.38 12.72 8.46
N THR A 605 36.09 13.68 9.06
CA THR A 605 35.57 14.98 9.52
C THR A 605 35.54 16.06 8.44
N ASP A 606 36.12 15.79 7.26
CA ASP A 606 36.31 16.74 6.15
C ASP A 606 35.04 17.44 5.64
N TYR A 607 33.84 16.93 5.97
CA TYR A 607 32.55 17.45 5.52
C TYR A 607 31.71 18.11 6.61
N VAL A 608 32.22 18.20 7.85
CA VAL A 608 31.52 18.87 8.95
C VAL A 608 31.96 20.34 9.00
N LEU A 609 31.00 21.27 9.02
CA LEU A 609 31.26 22.70 9.15
C LEU A 609 32.27 22.97 10.28
N PHE A 610 33.21 23.89 10.04
CA PHE A 610 34.33 24.19 10.94
C PHE A 610 33.90 24.68 12.34
N ASP A 611 32.64 25.07 12.54
CA ASP A 611 32.11 25.66 13.78
C ASP A 611 31.54 24.65 14.81
N ILE A 612 31.93 23.38 14.77
CA ILE A 612 31.50 22.35 15.74
C ILE A 612 32.75 21.78 16.43
N GLU A 613 32.76 21.72 17.76
CA GLU A 613 33.84 21.12 18.56
C GLU A 613 34.08 19.65 18.12
N GLU A 614 35.34 19.20 18.13
CA GLU A 614 35.76 17.89 17.59
C GLU A 614 34.99 16.69 18.19
N GLU A 615 34.56 16.81 19.44
CA GLU A 615 33.76 15.80 20.13
C GLU A 615 32.31 15.73 19.58
N GLU A 616 31.68 16.87 19.29
CA GLU A 616 30.35 16.96 18.67
C GLU A 616 30.35 16.58 17.19
N LYS A 617 31.46 16.82 16.46
CA LYS A 617 31.64 16.32 15.09
C LYS A 617 31.51 14.80 15.05
N SER A 618 32.11 14.10 16.02
CA SER A 618 32.10 12.64 16.10
C SER A 618 30.70 12.07 16.37
N ILE A 619 29.89 12.73 17.22
CA ILE A 619 28.53 12.29 17.57
C ILE A 619 27.55 12.62 16.43
N SER A 620 27.68 13.79 15.82
CA SER A 620 26.89 14.20 14.66
C SER A 620 27.15 13.31 13.43
N LEU A 621 28.41 12.94 13.18
CA LEU A 621 28.78 11.99 12.11
C LEU A 621 28.22 10.60 12.36
N VAL A 622 28.21 10.13 13.61
CA VAL A 622 27.61 8.85 14.00
C VAL A 622 26.09 8.87 13.79
N ALA A 623 25.38 9.92 14.23
CA ALA A 623 23.94 10.07 13.98
C ALA A 623 23.60 10.21 12.47
N THR A 624 24.47 10.86 11.70
CA THR A 624 24.36 10.98 10.24
C THR A 624 24.68 9.66 9.52
N MET A 625 25.56 8.83 10.09
CA MET A 625 25.88 7.48 9.60
C MET A 625 24.72 6.52 9.83
N TYR A 626 24.02 6.60 10.96
CA TYR A 626 22.80 5.80 11.20
C TYR A 626 21.64 6.21 10.31
N THR A 627 21.45 7.51 10.05
CA THR A 627 20.49 7.99 9.04
C THR A 627 20.94 7.75 7.58
N ARG A 628 22.18 7.28 7.36
CA ARG A 628 22.64 6.72 6.07
C ARG A 628 22.53 5.20 6.00
N LEU A 629 22.57 4.50 7.14
CA LEU A 629 22.33 3.06 7.24
C LEU A 629 20.86 2.68 7.02
N PHE A 630 19.94 3.62 7.25
CA PHE A 630 18.56 3.56 6.77
C PHE A 630 18.43 4.48 5.55
N PRO A 631 18.24 3.97 4.32
CA PRO A 631 18.31 4.80 3.13
C PRO A 631 17.21 5.86 3.13
N LYS A 632 17.59 7.11 2.85
CA LYS A 632 16.67 8.14 2.37
C LYS A 632 16.08 7.67 1.05
N SER A 633 14.79 7.34 1.00
CA SER A 633 14.08 7.25 -0.27
C SER A 633 13.64 8.66 -0.71
N SER A 634 14.60 9.48 -1.11
CA SER A 634 14.33 10.46 -2.17
C SER A 634 14.31 9.63 -3.45
N GLY A 635 13.16 9.57 -4.13
CA GLY A 635 12.97 8.71 -5.30
C GLY A 635 14.17 8.75 -6.24
N HIS A 636 14.91 7.65 -6.29
CA HIS A 636 15.80 7.14 -7.35
C HIS A 636 16.73 6.08 -6.75
N LEU A 637 16.32 4.81 -6.94
CA LEU A 637 17.05 3.54 -6.75
C LEU A 637 17.83 3.31 -5.42
N PHE A 638 17.98 2.01 -5.09
CA PHE A 638 18.86 1.40 -4.09
C PHE A 638 18.25 1.06 -2.71
N THR A 639 17.92 -0.23 -2.57
CA THR A 639 17.79 -1.02 -1.35
C THR A 639 18.98 -1.98 -1.23
N TRP A 640 19.40 -2.32 0.00
CA TRP A 640 20.16 -3.55 0.29
C TRP A 640 19.78 -4.07 1.68
N ALA A 641 19.56 -5.38 1.77
CA ALA A 641 18.81 -6.08 2.82
C ALA A 641 19.66 -6.65 3.97
N GLY A 642 18.98 -7.06 5.05
CA GLY A 642 19.50 -7.95 6.10
C GLY A 642 18.46 -9.02 6.50
N ASN A 643 18.86 -10.30 6.46
CA ASN A 643 18.06 -11.50 6.77
C ASN A 643 17.80 -11.71 8.27
N GLY A 644 16.64 -12.25 8.65
CA GLY A 644 16.45 -12.91 9.96
C GLY A 644 15.03 -13.42 10.23
N LYS A 645 14.84 -14.74 10.35
CA LYS A 645 13.58 -15.43 10.68
C LYS A 645 13.21 -15.29 12.17
N ARG A 646 11.93 -15.03 12.51
CA ARG A 646 11.10 -15.71 13.55
C ARG A 646 9.73 -15.02 13.72
N GLY A 647 8.69 -15.84 13.94
CA GLY A 647 7.30 -15.41 14.16
C GLY A 647 7.02 -14.85 15.58
N PRO A 648 5.74 -14.60 15.92
CA PRO A 648 5.37 -13.47 16.76
C PRO A 648 5.31 -13.81 18.25
N THR A 649 6.22 -13.21 19.02
CA THR A 649 6.03 -12.86 20.43
C THR A 649 6.65 -11.48 20.65
N GLN A 650 6.12 -10.69 21.58
CA GLN A 650 6.61 -9.33 21.86
C GLN A 650 8.14 -9.33 22.04
N PRO A 651 8.87 -8.39 21.41
CA PRO A 651 10.32 -8.44 21.38
C PRO A 651 10.89 -8.20 22.78
N THR A 652 11.71 -9.12 23.25
CA THR A 652 12.50 -8.90 24.46
C THR A 652 13.76 -8.09 24.13
N GLU A 653 14.28 -7.34 25.11
CA GLU A 653 15.53 -6.53 25.04
C GLU A 653 16.70 -7.29 24.37
N ALA A 654 16.73 -8.62 24.49
CA ALA A 654 17.75 -9.51 23.93
C ALA A 654 17.64 -9.75 22.41
N GLU A 655 16.45 -9.60 21.81
CA GLU A 655 16.22 -9.85 20.37
C GLU A 655 16.65 -8.64 19.53
N TYR A 656 16.47 -7.42 20.04
CA TYR A 656 17.01 -6.20 19.45
C TYR A 656 18.56 -6.15 19.53
N GLN A 657 19.17 -6.75 20.56
CA GLN A 657 20.62 -6.90 20.70
C GLN A 657 21.23 -7.84 19.64
N LYS A 658 20.47 -8.83 19.15
CA LYS A 658 20.92 -9.77 18.09
C LYS A 658 20.90 -9.18 16.68
N LEU A 659 19.92 -8.34 16.38
CA LEU A 659 19.82 -7.63 15.08
C LEU A 659 20.99 -6.66 14.86
N ILE A 660 21.54 -6.11 15.95
CA ILE A 660 22.67 -5.19 15.92
C ILE A 660 24.03 -5.92 15.84
N SER A 661 24.13 -7.16 16.33
CA SER A 661 25.39 -7.93 16.35
C SER A 661 25.57 -8.85 15.12
N ALA A 662 24.54 -9.05 14.29
CA ALA A 662 24.58 -9.93 13.12
C ALA A 662 25.15 -9.25 11.86
N LYS A 663 26.35 -8.68 11.93
CA LYS A 663 27.21 -8.40 10.75
C LYS A 663 28.70 -8.65 10.99
N HIS A 664 29.07 -9.16 12.18
CA HIS A 664 30.47 -9.30 12.60
C HIS A 664 31.13 -10.67 12.34
N LYS A 665 30.68 -11.43 11.33
CA LYS A 665 31.38 -12.67 10.91
C LYS A 665 32.05 -12.66 9.53
N HIS A 666 32.02 -11.54 8.80
CA HIS A 666 32.82 -11.36 7.58
C HIS A 666 33.40 -9.95 7.49
N SER A 667 34.32 -9.60 8.39
CA SER A 667 35.28 -8.50 8.17
C SER A 667 36.46 -8.63 9.16
N ALA A 668 37.32 -9.61 8.93
CA ALA A 668 38.66 -9.63 9.51
C ALA A 668 39.62 -10.11 8.42
N GLY A 669 40.58 -9.26 8.08
CA GLY A 669 41.50 -9.36 6.94
C GLY A 669 40.99 -8.58 5.72
N SER A 670 41.66 -7.57 5.16
CA SER A 670 42.92 -6.88 5.43
C SER A 670 42.92 -5.67 4.47
N GLY A 671 43.49 -4.53 4.91
CA GLY A 671 43.65 -3.35 4.06
C GLY A 671 44.80 -3.45 3.04
N GLU A 672 44.75 -2.51 2.10
CA GLU A 672 45.79 -2.02 1.17
C GLU A 672 46.33 -2.96 0.07
N ALA A 673 46.15 -2.56 -1.20
CA ALA A 673 47.23 -2.27 -2.16
C ALA A 673 46.71 -2.04 -3.61
N THR A 674 47.04 -0.88 -4.16
CA THR A 674 47.55 -0.58 -5.52
C THR A 674 47.24 -1.50 -6.73
N ALA A 675 46.91 -0.86 -7.86
CA ALA A 675 46.75 -1.44 -9.19
C ALA A 675 48.00 -2.15 -9.77
N MET A 676 47.84 -3.33 -10.42
CA MET A 676 48.23 -3.66 -11.82
C MET A 676 47.94 -5.16 -12.18
N PRO A 677 48.10 -5.66 -13.44
CA PRO A 677 47.09 -6.39 -14.21
C PRO A 677 47.11 -7.94 -14.11
N MET A 678 45.99 -8.57 -14.50
CA MET A 678 45.80 -10.03 -14.58
C MET A 678 46.36 -10.63 -15.88
N GLU A 679 47.23 -11.63 -15.77
CA GLU A 679 47.34 -12.73 -16.72
C GLU A 679 47.90 -14.01 -16.08
N ALA A 680 47.41 -15.15 -16.59
CA ALA A 680 47.86 -16.54 -16.41
C ALA A 680 47.66 -17.26 -15.05
N LEU A 681 46.59 -18.08 -14.97
CA LEU A 681 46.66 -19.54 -14.73
C LEU A 681 45.25 -20.18 -14.62
N ARG A 682 44.86 -20.94 -15.64
CA ARG A 682 43.97 -22.13 -15.58
C ARG A 682 44.89 -23.39 -15.61
N PRO A 683 44.40 -24.64 -15.45
CA PRO A 683 43.27 -25.22 -14.71
C PRO A 683 43.65 -26.50 -13.89
N SER A 684 42.78 -27.02 -13.02
CA SER A 684 42.60 -28.49 -12.87
C SER A 684 41.30 -28.85 -12.14
N LEU A 685 40.55 -29.78 -12.75
CA LEU A 685 39.33 -30.42 -12.26
C LEU A 685 39.55 -31.30 -11.03
N ALA A 686 38.53 -31.42 -10.16
CA ALA A 686 37.96 -32.72 -9.73
C ALA A 686 36.67 -32.51 -8.91
N VAL A 687 35.61 -33.18 -9.35
CA VAL A 687 34.30 -33.36 -8.68
C VAL A 687 34.39 -34.63 -7.81
N PRO A 688 33.67 -34.73 -6.68
CA PRO A 688 32.66 -35.80 -6.63
C PRO A 688 31.34 -35.43 -5.93
N THR A 689 30.28 -35.87 -6.60
CA THR A 689 28.88 -36.00 -6.17
C THR A 689 28.72 -37.20 -5.21
N ILE A 690 27.99 -37.07 -4.10
CA ILE A 690 27.46 -38.25 -3.36
C ILE A 690 26.03 -37.97 -2.85
N SER A 691 25.13 -38.86 -3.25
CA SER A 691 23.74 -39.06 -2.83
C SER A 691 23.63 -40.03 -1.64
N PHE A 692 22.70 -39.82 -0.70
CA PHE A 692 22.07 -40.85 0.15
C PHE A 692 20.71 -40.29 0.63
N GLY A 693 19.57 -40.97 0.65
CA GLY A 693 19.31 -42.41 0.80
C GLY A 693 18.43 -42.58 2.04
N ILE A 694 17.12 -42.75 1.86
CA ILE A 694 16.14 -42.98 2.93
C ILE A 694 16.42 -44.34 3.58
N ASN A 695 16.46 -44.42 4.91
CA ASN A 695 16.16 -45.66 5.63
C ASN A 695 15.61 -45.43 7.04
N ASN A 696 14.44 -46.01 7.28
CA ASN A 696 13.75 -46.15 8.55
C ASN A 696 14.42 -47.23 9.41
N SER A 697 14.54 -47.01 10.73
CA SER A 697 14.54 -48.10 11.71
C SER A 697 14.06 -47.61 13.08
N HIS A 698 12.82 -47.97 13.42
CA HIS A 698 12.25 -47.91 14.76
C HIS A 698 12.85 -49.01 15.66
N LYS A 699 13.19 -48.67 16.92
CA LYS A 699 13.19 -49.61 18.05
C LYS A 699 12.40 -48.98 19.20
N SER A 700 11.27 -49.61 19.54
CA SER A 700 10.39 -49.28 20.66
C SER A 700 10.83 -49.99 21.95
N LEU A 701 10.70 -49.32 23.10
CA LEU A 701 10.86 -49.90 24.44
C LEU A 701 9.48 -50.06 25.13
N PRO A 702 9.19 -51.14 25.87
CA PRO A 702 7.80 -51.61 26.08
C PRO A 702 7.08 -51.09 27.35
N HIS A 703 7.66 -50.21 28.16
CA HIS A 703 7.10 -49.88 29.49
C HIS A 703 6.25 -48.59 29.60
N LEU A 704 6.06 -47.83 28.52
CA LEU A 704 5.27 -46.57 28.53
C LEU A 704 3.83 -46.73 28.01
N ALA A 705 3.40 -47.93 27.62
CA ALA A 705 2.11 -48.15 26.97
C ALA A 705 0.90 -48.17 27.92
N SER A 706 1.08 -48.28 29.25
CA SER A 706 -0.05 -48.43 30.19
C SER A 706 -0.60 -47.11 30.76
N LEU A 707 0.04 -45.96 30.52
CA LEU A 707 -0.40 -44.66 31.03
C LEU A 707 -1.21 -43.82 30.04
N ASN A 708 -1.29 -44.24 28.77
CA ASN A 708 -1.80 -43.39 27.69
C ASN A 708 -3.31 -43.50 27.40
N THR A 709 -4.10 -44.12 28.28
CA THR A 709 -5.52 -44.46 27.98
C THR A 709 -6.57 -43.70 28.79
N LYS A 710 -6.25 -42.67 29.58
CA LYS A 710 -7.28 -42.01 30.43
C LYS A 710 -7.41 -40.49 30.42
N ILE A 711 -6.72 -39.72 29.59
CA ILE A 711 -6.92 -38.25 29.55
C ILE A 711 -6.98 -37.76 28.09
N ARG A 712 -8.14 -37.23 27.67
CA ARG A 712 -8.29 -36.51 26.38
C ARG A 712 -7.80 -35.07 26.56
N PHE A 713 -6.90 -34.61 25.68
CA PHE A 713 -6.39 -33.24 25.66
C PHE A 713 -7.36 -32.27 24.94
N PRO A 714 -7.46 -31.00 25.37
CA PRO A 714 -8.07 -29.93 24.58
C PRO A 714 -7.18 -29.51 23.40
N ILE A 715 -7.78 -29.32 22.22
CA ILE A 715 -7.13 -29.04 20.92
C ILE A 715 -6.22 -27.78 20.93
N ALA A 716 -6.44 -26.85 21.87
CA ALA A 716 -5.63 -25.63 22.00
C ALA A 716 -4.15 -25.88 22.34
N VAL A 717 -3.84 -26.99 23.04
CA VAL A 717 -2.46 -27.29 23.47
C VAL A 717 -1.64 -27.94 22.35
N GLN A 718 -2.27 -28.71 21.45
CA GLN A 718 -1.57 -29.36 20.32
C GLN A 718 -1.15 -28.37 19.22
N ASN A 719 -1.87 -27.26 19.06
CA ASN A 719 -1.61 -26.30 17.98
C ASN A 719 -0.57 -25.22 18.34
N HIS A 720 -0.29 -24.98 19.63
CA HIS A 720 0.59 -23.88 20.02
C HIS A 720 2.09 -24.24 20.05
N PHE A 721 2.42 -25.51 20.25
CA PHE A 721 3.79 -26.00 20.28
C PHE A 721 3.89 -27.27 19.43
N ASN A 722 4.37 -27.15 18.20
CA ASN A 722 4.59 -28.27 17.29
C ASN A 722 5.68 -29.20 17.86
N LEU A 723 5.34 -30.09 18.81
CA LEU A 723 6.30 -30.91 19.57
C LEU A 723 6.07 -32.41 19.32
N SER A 724 7.15 -33.13 18.99
CA SER A 724 7.15 -34.59 18.86
C SER A 724 6.96 -35.28 20.22
N LEU A 725 6.12 -36.33 20.23
CA LEU A 725 5.57 -37.06 21.38
C LEU A 725 6.55 -37.91 22.23
N SER A 726 7.85 -37.60 22.28
CA SER A 726 8.84 -38.53 22.85
C SER A 726 9.28 -38.30 24.30
N ASN A 727 8.92 -37.21 24.99
CA ASN A 727 9.40 -36.97 26.38
C ASN A 727 8.36 -36.28 27.28
N TYR A 728 7.39 -37.01 27.84
CA TYR A 728 6.49 -36.47 28.89
C TYR A 728 6.17 -37.53 29.95
N CYS A 729 6.05 -37.11 31.21
CA CYS A 729 5.56 -37.94 32.33
C CYS A 729 4.66 -37.10 33.25
N ILE A 730 3.55 -37.68 33.73
CA ILE A 730 2.59 -37.06 34.66
C ILE A 730 2.61 -37.89 35.95
N SER A 731 2.78 -37.26 37.13
CA SER A 731 2.71 -37.94 38.43
C SER A 731 2.02 -37.06 39.49
N SER A 732 1.34 -37.71 40.43
CA SER A 732 0.58 -37.08 41.52
C SER A 732 1.02 -37.52 42.93
N SER A 733 2.18 -38.18 43.10
CA SER A 733 2.69 -38.60 44.42
C SER A 733 4.18 -38.30 44.64
N LYS A 734 4.55 -38.02 45.90
CA LYS A 734 5.92 -37.64 46.30
C LYS A 734 6.96 -38.75 46.07
N THR A 735 6.54 -40.01 46.10
CA THR A 735 7.40 -41.21 45.91
C THR A 735 7.77 -41.46 44.45
N GLU A 736 6.87 -41.17 43.50
CA GLU A 736 7.13 -41.33 42.07
C GLU A 736 8.05 -40.25 41.50
N ILE A 737 8.00 -39.03 42.05
CA ILE A 737 8.89 -37.92 41.69
C ILE A 737 10.36 -38.26 42.01
N ALA A 738 10.61 -38.94 43.14
CA ALA A 738 11.96 -39.39 43.50
C ALA A 738 12.49 -40.49 42.57
N THR A 739 11.60 -41.30 41.98
CA THR A 739 11.98 -42.38 41.05
C THR A 739 12.26 -41.82 39.65
N LEU A 740 11.54 -40.76 39.25
CA LEU A 740 11.77 -39.99 38.03
C LEU A 740 13.11 -39.22 38.07
N ALA A 741 13.45 -38.64 39.23
CA ALA A 741 14.73 -37.94 39.41
C ALA A 741 15.94 -38.87 39.25
N SER A 742 15.87 -40.11 39.74
CA SER A 742 16.97 -41.08 39.54
C SER A 742 17.10 -41.51 38.08
N PHE A 743 15.98 -41.60 37.34
CA PHE A 743 15.98 -41.93 35.91
C PHE A 743 16.62 -40.81 35.06
N VAL A 744 16.28 -39.54 35.32
CA VAL A 744 16.84 -38.38 34.62
C VAL A 744 18.36 -38.30 34.84
N SER A 745 18.84 -38.56 36.05
CA SER A 745 20.27 -38.56 36.37
C SER A 745 21.10 -39.63 35.63
N SER A 746 20.45 -40.66 35.07
CA SER A 746 21.11 -41.80 34.40
C SER A 746 21.15 -41.71 32.88
N SER A 747 20.50 -40.71 32.28
CA SER A 747 20.38 -40.55 30.82
C SER A 747 21.47 -39.63 30.25
N THR A 748 22.26 -40.10 29.30
CA THR A 748 23.35 -39.32 28.65
C THR A 748 22.90 -38.51 27.42
N ALA A 749 21.59 -38.35 27.21
CA ALA A 749 21.06 -37.58 26.07
C ALA A 749 20.92 -36.09 26.42
N LYS A 750 21.78 -35.24 25.85
CA LYS A 750 21.67 -33.77 25.97
C LYS A 750 20.45 -33.26 25.19
N GLY A 751 19.37 -32.93 25.90
CA GLY A 751 18.20 -32.20 25.38
C GLY A 751 17.28 -31.74 26.52
N ASN A 752 16.62 -30.58 26.34
CA ASN A 752 15.73 -29.95 27.32
C ASN A 752 14.56 -30.89 27.70
N TYR A 753 14.46 -31.28 28.98
CA TYR A 753 13.32 -32.04 29.51
C TYR A 753 12.23 -31.09 30.03
N TRP A 754 10.96 -31.47 29.79
CA TRP A 754 9.79 -30.77 30.31
C TRP A 754 9.08 -31.69 31.31
N VAL A 755 8.90 -31.22 32.55
CA VAL A 755 8.13 -31.93 33.58
C VAL A 755 6.86 -31.15 33.87
N VAL A 756 5.69 -31.80 33.74
CA VAL A 756 4.38 -31.20 34.02
C VAL A 756 3.78 -31.86 35.25
N LEU A 757 3.67 -31.10 36.34
CA LEU A 757 3.04 -31.54 37.58
C LEU A 757 1.62 -30.98 37.67
N MET A 758 0.63 -31.85 37.89
CA MET A 758 -0.72 -31.46 38.27
C MET A 758 -0.97 -31.90 39.71
N ALA A 759 -1.03 -30.95 40.63
CA ALA A 759 -1.39 -31.23 42.02
C ALA A 759 -2.40 -30.18 42.51
N LYS A 760 -3.39 -30.63 43.29
CA LYS A 760 -4.19 -29.73 44.12
C LYS A 760 -3.26 -29.03 45.13
N PRO A 761 -3.50 -27.76 45.47
CA PRO A 761 -2.69 -27.04 46.44
C PRO A 761 -2.71 -27.76 47.80
N PRO A 762 -1.59 -27.77 48.55
CA PRO A 762 -1.54 -28.36 49.90
C PRO A 762 -2.52 -27.63 50.82
N GLU A 763 -3.25 -28.37 51.67
CA GLU A 763 -4.19 -27.78 52.62
C GLU A 763 -3.47 -26.80 53.56
N GLY A 764 -3.98 -25.56 53.64
CA GLY A 764 -3.45 -24.50 54.51
C GLY A 764 -2.80 -23.30 53.80
N PHE A 765 -2.64 -23.32 52.47
CA PHE A 765 -2.09 -22.20 51.70
C PHE A 765 -3.16 -21.53 50.83
N THR A 766 -3.37 -20.22 51.01
CA THR A 766 -4.45 -19.46 50.34
C THR A 766 -3.96 -18.39 49.38
N SER A 767 -2.64 -18.16 49.26
CA SER A 767 -2.07 -17.15 48.37
C SER A 767 -1.12 -17.75 47.33
N LYS A 768 -1.21 -17.20 46.11
CA LYS A 768 -0.49 -17.63 44.90
C LYS A 768 1.05 -17.67 45.06
N PRO A 769 1.72 -16.72 45.74
CA PRO A 769 3.18 -16.76 45.92
C PRO A 769 3.64 -17.91 46.84
N GLN A 770 2.87 -18.23 47.88
CA GLN A 770 3.24 -19.26 48.86
C GLN A 770 3.20 -20.67 48.28
N ILE A 771 2.27 -20.93 47.36
CA ILE A 771 2.16 -22.22 46.66
C ILE A 771 3.35 -22.41 45.71
N ILE A 772 3.76 -21.35 45.01
CA ILE A 772 4.92 -21.37 44.11
C ILE A 772 6.21 -21.64 44.90
N ASP A 773 6.41 -20.95 46.02
CA ASP A 773 7.58 -21.15 46.88
C ASP A 773 7.65 -22.56 47.46
N TYR A 774 6.52 -23.17 47.83
CA TYR A 774 6.49 -24.55 48.35
C TYR A 774 6.96 -25.58 47.33
N TYR A 775 6.49 -25.48 46.08
CA TYR A 775 6.86 -26.44 45.02
C TYR A 775 8.29 -26.23 44.52
N VAL A 776 8.75 -24.98 44.39
CA VAL A 776 10.13 -24.66 43.99
C VAL A 776 11.13 -25.19 45.02
N ASN A 777 10.88 -25.01 46.32
CA ASN A 777 11.77 -25.50 47.38
C ASN A 777 11.78 -27.04 47.51
N THR A 778 10.64 -27.69 47.32
CA THR A 778 10.53 -29.17 47.41
C THR A 778 11.21 -29.86 46.22
N LEU A 779 11.27 -29.22 45.06
CA LEU A 779 11.91 -29.78 43.85
C LEU A 779 13.38 -29.40 43.74
N GLY A 780 13.77 -28.20 44.20
CA GLY A 780 15.18 -27.80 44.32
C GLY A 780 15.98 -28.70 45.27
N THR A 781 15.31 -29.31 46.26
CA THR A 781 15.94 -30.32 47.14
C THR A 781 16.05 -31.72 46.51
N VAL A 782 15.29 -32.03 45.45
CA VAL A 782 15.26 -33.36 44.81
C VAL A 782 16.11 -33.40 43.53
N LEU A 783 16.18 -32.31 42.75
CA LEU A 783 16.84 -32.31 41.44
C LEU A 783 18.35 -32.00 41.47
N GLY A 784 18.88 -31.49 42.58
CA GLY A 784 20.29 -31.11 42.65
C GLY A 784 20.70 -30.08 41.59
N SER A 785 21.99 -29.75 41.52
CA SER A 785 22.53 -28.62 40.75
C SER A 785 22.64 -28.84 39.23
N GLU A 786 21.63 -29.40 38.57
CA GLU A 786 21.58 -29.47 37.11
C GLU A 786 20.80 -28.28 36.51
N LYS A 787 21.46 -27.52 35.62
CA LYS A 787 21.08 -26.14 35.23
C LYS A 787 20.16 -26.00 34.00
N ASP A 788 19.70 -27.10 33.38
CA ASP A 788 19.01 -27.04 32.07
C ASP A 788 17.59 -27.65 32.02
N ALA A 789 16.89 -27.74 33.16
CA ALA A 789 15.48 -28.16 33.20
C ALA A 789 14.52 -26.95 33.17
N GLN A 790 13.51 -26.97 32.29
CA GLN A 790 12.41 -25.99 32.25
C GLN A 790 11.12 -26.63 32.80
N MET A 791 10.43 -25.94 33.71
CA MET A 791 9.26 -26.47 34.43
C MET A 791 7.99 -25.66 34.14
N CYS A 792 6.86 -26.37 33.94
CA CYS A 792 5.53 -25.78 33.82
C CYS A 792 4.59 -26.41 34.85
N ILE A 793 3.99 -25.59 35.71
CA ILE A 793 2.99 -26.03 36.70
C ILE A 793 1.60 -25.65 36.17
N TYR A 794 0.65 -26.59 36.17
CA TYR A 794 -0.71 -26.37 35.69
C TYR A 794 -1.73 -26.58 36.82
N ASP A 795 -2.57 -25.58 37.07
CA ASP A 795 -3.69 -25.66 38.02
C ASP A 795 -4.99 -25.92 37.26
N ALA A 796 -5.65 -27.04 37.55
CA ALA A 796 -6.88 -27.46 36.87
C ALA A 796 -8.16 -26.80 37.43
N SER A 797 -8.07 -25.90 38.42
CA SER A 797 -9.24 -25.34 39.10
C SER A 797 -9.68 -23.94 38.61
N CYS A 798 -8.94 -23.30 37.70
CA CYS A 798 -9.27 -21.97 37.17
C CYS A 798 -9.27 -21.95 35.64
N ASP A 799 -10.40 -21.64 35.01
CA ASP A 799 -10.57 -21.52 33.54
C ASP A 799 -9.90 -20.26 32.94
N THR A 800 -8.93 -19.66 33.63
CA THR A 800 -8.13 -18.53 33.14
C THR A 800 -6.65 -18.88 33.17
N HIS A 801 -6.02 -18.81 31.99
CA HIS A 801 -4.68 -19.35 31.73
C HIS A 801 -3.59 -18.65 32.56
N PHE A 802 -2.77 -19.42 33.30
CA PHE A 802 -1.47 -18.99 33.81
C PHE A 802 -0.39 -19.98 33.40
N GLY A 803 0.59 -19.54 32.61
CA GLY A 803 1.83 -20.28 32.34
C GLY A 803 3.02 -19.44 32.76
N PHE A 804 3.83 -19.95 33.69
CA PHE A 804 5.14 -19.40 34.04
C PHE A 804 6.23 -20.40 33.63
N CYS A 805 7.35 -19.88 33.11
CA CYS A 805 8.58 -20.63 32.88
C CYS A 805 9.66 -19.99 33.74
N CYS A 806 10.12 -20.67 34.80
CA CYS A 806 11.17 -20.14 35.68
C CYS A 806 12.52 -20.74 35.26
N HIS A 807 13.49 -19.88 34.95
CA HIS A 807 14.91 -20.24 34.96
C HIS A 807 15.44 -20.10 36.39
N ILE A 808 16.12 -21.13 36.89
CA ILE A 808 16.83 -21.05 38.16
C ILE A 808 18.16 -20.33 37.88
N ASP A 809 18.23 -19.04 38.19
CA ASP A 809 19.49 -18.27 38.08
C ASP A 809 19.82 -17.54 39.41
N GLU A 810 21.12 -17.50 39.73
CA GLU A 810 21.69 -17.38 41.08
C GLU A 810 21.73 -15.93 41.63
N GLN A 811 20.96 -14.99 41.05
CA GLN A 811 20.96 -13.57 41.44
C GLN A 811 19.92 -13.16 42.48
N ALA A 812 18.88 -13.96 42.71
CA ALA A 812 17.80 -13.61 43.66
C ALA A 812 18.18 -13.80 45.16
N SER A 813 19.34 -14.38 45.47
CA SER A 813 19.74 -14.69 46.86
C SER A 813 20.71 -13.66 47.47
N ARG A 814 21.14 -12.63 46.72
CA ARG A 814 22.08 -11.59 47.23
C ARG A 814 21.43 -10.23 47.53
N GLU A 815 20.19 -9.99 47.11
CA GLU A 815 19.49 -8.73 47.40
C GLU A 815 18.69 -8.75 48.71
N LEU A 816 18.54 -9.90 49.37
CA LEU A 816 17.86 -10.01 50.67
C LEU A 816 18.74 -9.76 51.90
N SER A 817 20.02 -9.43 51.72
CA SER A 817 20.96 -9.21 52.85
C SER A 817 21.47 -7.77 53.01
N ARG A 818 20.94 -6.78 52.28
CA ARG A 818 21.40 -5.38 52.38
C ARG A 818 20.41 -4.36 52.94
N ASN A 819 19.18 -4.75 53.22
CA ASN A 819 18.23 -3.89 53.94
C ASN A 819 18.32 -4.12 55.45
N ASN A 820 19.40 -3.62 56.05
CA ASN A 820 19.47 -3.28 57.47
C ASN A 820 20.69 -2.38 57.69
N LEU A 821 20.50 -1.07 57.57
CA LEU A 821 20.97 -0.05 58.51
C LEU A 821 20.43 1.32 58.05
N GLN A 822 19.49 1.87 58.83
CA GLN A 822 19.18 3.29 58.82
C GLN A 822 20.31 4.08 59.51
N ASN A 823 20.39 5.36 59.13
CA ASN A 823 21.02 6.50 59.79
C ASN A 823 22.56 6.63 59.72
N SER A 824 23.02 7.59 58.92
CA SER A 824 23.65 8.80 59.48
C SER A 824 23.84 9.90 58.44
N THR A 825 23.70 11.10 58.99
CA THR A 825 23.67 12.46 58.44
C THR A 825 24.91 12.95 57.67
N SER A 826 24.64 13.96 56.84
CA SER A 826 25.46 15.13 56.46
C SER A 826 26.43 15.02 55.28
N ALA A 827 26.11 15.74 54.19
CA ALA A 827 26.81 16.96 53.82
C ALA A 827 26.01 17.73 52.75
N SER A 828 25.84 19.03 52.99
CA SER A 828 25.13 20.01 52.18
C SER A 828 25.91 20.44 50.94
N GLU A 829 25.24 20.57 49.79
CA GLU A 829 25.60 21.58 48.79
C GLU A 829 24.36 22.40 48.42
N THR A 830 24.31 23.61 48.97
CA THR A 830 23.32 24.64 48.72
C THR A 830 23.73 25.43 47.48
N THR A 831 23.20 25.08 46.30
CA THR A 831 23.29 25.95 45.12
C THR A 831 22.32 27.13 45.30
N SER A 832 22.85 28.27 45.72
CA SER A 832 22.18 29.58 45.65
C SER A 832 21.99 29.95 44.18
N ILE A 833 20.74 30.04 43.71
CA ILE A 833 20.39 30.44 42.35
C ILE A 833 19.95 31.91 42.38
N ARG A 834 20.67 32.79 41.68
CA ARG A 834 20.38 34.23 41.57
C ARG A 834 19.53 34.57 40.33
N THR A 835 18.33 33.99 40.21
CA THR A 835 17.43 34.34 39.10
C THR A 835 15.98 34.42 39.53
N LYS A 836 15.31 35.50 39.13
CA LYS A 836 13.89 35.74 39.40
C LYS A 836 12.94 35.07 38.40
N LYS A 837 13.46 34.62 37.26
CA LYS A 837 12.68 34.09 36.12
C LYS A 837 12.93 32.60 35.89
N LEU A 838 11.86 31.84 35.91
CA LEU A 838 11.80 30.39 35.72
C LEU A 838 11.23 30.05 34.33
N PHE A 839 11.69 28.94 33.78
CA PHE A 839 11.26 28.35 32.53
C PHE A 839 10.55 27.02 32.81
N ILE A 840 9.30 26.90 32.40
CA ILE A 840 8.46 25.74 32.69
C ILE A 840 8.18 25.01 31.37
N THR A 841 8.50 23.74 31.29
CA THR A 841 8.20 22.87 30.14
C THR A 841 7.34 21.68 30.54
N GLY A 842 6.79 20.95 29.56
CA GLY A 842 5.88 19.83 29.81
C GLY A 842 4.46 20.27 30.12
N LEU A 843 4.07 21.48 29.71
CA LEU A 843 2.71 21.97 29.91
C LEU A 843 1.76 21.42 28.85
N SER A 844 0.58 21.00 29.30
CA SER A 844 -0.51 20.67 28.38
C SER A 844 -0.90 21.86 27.48
N PHE A 845 -1.29 21.56 26.23
CA PHE A 845 -1.73 22.54 25.23
C PHE A 845 -2.98 23.33 25.62
N TYR A 846 -3.76 22.87 26.60
CA TYR A 846 -4.94 23.55 27.15
C TYR A 846 -4.68 24.25 28.49
N THR A 847 -3.46 24.22 29.03
CA THR A 847 -3.13 24.91 30.27
C THR A 847 -3.22 26.43 30.06
N SER A 848 -3.97 27.11 30.94
CA SER A 848 -4.15 28.56 30.90
C SER A 848 -3.19 29.29 31.82
N GLU A 849 -2.90 30.57 31.53
CA GLU A 849 -2.07 31.41 32.41
C GLU A 849 -2.67 31.56 33.82
N LYS A 850 -4.01 31.53 33.94
CA LYS A 850 -4.71 31.54 35.23
C LYS A 850 -4.44 30.26 36.05
N THR A 851 -4.40 29.10 35.39
CA THR A 851 -4.08 27.82 36.01
C THR A 851 -2.62 27.77 36.47
N LEU A 852 -1.68 28.31 35.67
CA LEU A 852 -0.29 28.41 36.09
C LEU A 852 -0.13 29.39 37.26
N ARG A 853 -0.79 30.56 37.22
CA ARG A 853 -0.72 31.54 38.30
C ARG A 853 -1.18 30.96 39.64
N SER A 854 -2.29 30.21 39.68
CA SER A 854 -2.78 29.61 40.93
C SER A 854 -1.84 28.57 41.56
N HIS A 855 -1.00 27.91 40.76
CA HIS A 855 -0.04 26.92 41.27
C HIS A 855 1.29 27.54 41.71
N PHE A 856 1.61 28.74 41.23
CA PHE A 856 2.89 29.41 41.48
C PHE A 856 2.75 30.62 42.43
N GLU A 857 1.56 31.19 42.64
CA GLU A 857 1.37 32.34 43.54
C GLU A 857 1.62 32.03 45.02
N GLY A 858 1.54 30.76 45.43
CA GLY A 858 1.79 30.32 46.81
C GLY A 858 3.25 30.46 47.28
N PHE A 859 4.20 30.68 46.36
CA PHE A 859 5.63 30.80 46.66
C PHE A 859 6.12 32.25 46.79
N GLY A 860 5.33 33.23 46.35
CA GLY A 860 5.66 34.65 46.38
C GLY A 860 4.91 35.46 45.33
N GLU A 861 5.10 36.78 45.33
CA GLU A 861 4.40 37.68 44.41
C GLU A 861 4.95 37.53 42.97
N LEU A 862 4.02 37.28 42.03
CA LEU A 862 4.31 36.99 40.62
C LEU A 862 4.25 38.25 39.76
N VAL A 863 5.37 38.59 39.13
CA VAL A 863 5.55 39.72 38.19
C VAL A 863 5.04 39.38 36.80
N GLU A 864 5.40 38.22 36.26
CA GLU A 864 5.01 37.80 34.90
C GLU A 864 4.71 36.29 34.87
N VAL A 865 3.59 35.90 34.26
CA VAL A 865 3.29 34.50 33.90
C VAL A 865 2.90 34.52 32.44
N LYS A 866 3.71 33.89 31.58
CA LYS A 866 3.52 33.97 30.13
C LYS A 866 3.65 32.62 29.47
N ILE A 867 2.57 32.15 28.85
CA ILE A 867 2.60 30.95 28.00
C ILE A 867 3.05 31.35 26.59
N ILE A 868 4.01 30.62 26.03
CA ILE A 868 4.46 30.91 24.68
C ILE A 868 3.52 30.26 23.66
N MET A 869 2.88 31.11 22.86
CA MET A 869 1.95 30.72 21.81
C MET A 869 2.63 30.78 20.44
N ASP A 870 2.20 29.92 19.52
CA ASP A 870 2.56 30.00 18.13
C ASP A 870 1.95 31.23 17.44
N LYS A 871 2.77 31.96 16.68
CA LYS A 871 2.39 33.27 16.11
C LYS A 871 1.31 33.16 15.03
N ILE A 872 1.21 32.01 14.36
CA ILE A 872 0.31 31.80 13.22
C ILE A 872 -0.94 31.04 13.67
N SER A 873 -0.74 29.93 14.38
CA SER A 873 -1.85 29.05 14.79
C SER A 873 -2.52 29.45 16.11
N LYS A 874 -1.94 30.40 16.87
CA LYS A 874 -2.40 30.83 18.21
C LYS A 874 -2.54 29.69 19.22
N ARG A 875 -1.90 28.53 19.00
CA ARG A 875 -1.88 27.40 19.94
C ARG A 875 -0.66 27.47 20.87
N SER A 876 -0.80 26.95 22.10
CA SER A 876 0.29 26.89 23.08
C SER A 876 1.44 26.01 22.58
N LYS A 877 2.69 26.40 22.84
CA LYS A 877 3.89 25.61 22.53
C LYS A 877 4.29 24.64 23.65
N GLY A 878 3.47 24.51 24.69
CA GLY A 878 3.69 23.57 25.78
C GLY A 878 4.79 24.00 26.79
N TYR A 879 5.16 25.29 26.80
CA TYR A 879 6.08 25.86 27.78
C TYR A 879 5.73 27.31 28.13
N ALA A 880 6.18 27.76 29.30
CA ALA A 880 5.88 29.07 29.87
C ALA A 880 7.08 29.68 30.61
N PHE A 881 7.02 30.98 30.84
CA PHE A 881 7.94 31.70 31.72
C PHE A 881 7.19 32.27 32.92
N VAL A 882 7.78 32.15 34.11
CA VAL A 882 7.22 32.68 35.36
C VAL A 882 8.29 33.50 36.07
N GLU A 883 7.97 34.74 36.44
CA GLU A 883 8.90 35.68 37.08
C GLU A 883 8.35 36.16 38.43
N TYR A 884 9.18 36.09 39.47
CA TYR A 884 8.85 36.50 40.84
C TYR A 884 9.50 37.85 41.21
N THR A 885 8.94 38.54 42.21
CA THR A 885 9.52 39.78 42.75
C THR A 885 10.85 39.51 43.49
N THR A 886 10.94 38.38 44.21
CA THR A 886 12.08 37.96 45.02
C THR A 886 12.74 36.69 44.48
N GLU A 887 14.06 36.56 44.68
CA GLU A 887 14.83 35.39 44.22
C GLU A 887 14.57 34.15 45.08
N GLU A 888 14.24 34.38 46.35
CA GLU A 888 13.88 33.36 47.33
C GLU A 888 12.60 32.62 46.92
N ALA A 889 11.60 33.36 46.42
CA ALA A 889 10.35 32.80 45.92
C ALA A 889 10.56 31.93 44.67
N ALA A 890 11.40 32.39 43.73
CA ALA A 890 11.75 31.63 42.53
C ALA A 890 12.51 30.33 42.87
N SER A 891 13.45 30.38 43.84
CA SER A 891 14.18 29.19 44.28
C SER A 891 13.30 28.18 45.02
N ALA A 892 12.31 28.64 45.79
CA ALA A 892 11.34 27.77 46.45
C ALA A 892 10.43 27.07 45.44
N ALA A 893 9.89 27.82 44.47
CA ALA A 893 9.06 27.29 43.40
C ALA A 893 9.80 26.27 42.51
N LEU A 894 11.08 26.53 42.19
CA LEU A 894 11.90 25.60 41.40
C LEU A 894 12.06 24.24 42.11
N LYS A 895 12.29 24.23 43.42
CA LYS A 895 12.46 22.98 44.18
C LYS A 895 11.16 22.22 44.35
N GLU A 896 10.05 22.92 44.60
CA GLU A 896 8.79 22.24 44.94
C GLU A 896 7.91 21.90 43.73
N MET A 897 8.01 22.66 42.63
CA MET A 897 7.15 22.47 41.45
C MET A 897 7.78 21.62 40.35
N ASN A 898 9.10 21.38 40.40
CA ASN A 898 9.75 20.50 39.42
C ASN A 898 9.29 19.04 39.59
N GLY A 899 8.70 18.46 38.54
CA GLY A 899 8.14 17.10 38.56
C GLY A 899 6.70 16.99 39.07
N LYS A 900 6.01 18.09 39.40
CA LYS A 900 4.58 18.05 39.75
C LYS A 900 3.69 17.89 38.50
N ILE A 901 2.50 17.32 38.70
CA ILE A 901 1.55 17.10 37.61
C ILE A 901 0.55 18.27 37.56
N ILE A 902 0.51 19.00 36.45
CA ILE A 902 -0.49 20.03 36.16
C ILE A 902 -1.31 19.56 34.96
N ASN A 903 -2.64 19.52 35.10
CA ASN A 903 -3.55 19.14 34.00
C ASN A 903 -3.27 17.73 33.42
N GLY A 904 -2.76 16.79 34.24
CA GLY A 904 -2.41 15.43 33.83
C GLY A 904 -1.01 15.28 33.21
N TRP A 905 -0.24 16.36 33.14
CA TRP A 905 1.12 16.36 32.57
C TRP A 905 2.15 16.75 33.63
N MET A 906 3.24 15.99 33.70
CA MET A 906 4.36 16.28 34.58
C MET A 906 5.16 17.47 34.03
N ILE A 907 5.28 18.53 34.83
CA ILE A 907 6.00 19.74 34.45
C ILE A 907 7.46 19.68 34.89
N VAL A 908 8.35 20.27 34.08
CA VAL A 908 9.76 20.46 34.42
C VAL A 908 10.00 21.95 34.57
N VAL A 909 10.57 22.36 35.71
CA VAL A 909 10.87 23.76 36.02
C VAL A 909 12.38 23.93 36.04
N ASP A 910 12.88 24.86 35.22
CA ASP A 910 14.30 25.19 35.05
C ASP A 910 14.54 26.69 35.19
N VAL A 911 15.80 27.08 35.35
CA VAL A 911 16.21 28.50 35.34
C VAL A 911 16.21 29.07 33.92
N ALA A 912 15.59 30.23 33.72
CA ALA A 912 15.56 30.86 32.40
C ALA A 912 16.94 31.42 32.00
N LYS A 913 17.55 30.88 30.94
CA LYS A 913 18.83 31.39 30.39
C LYS A 913 18.60 32.70 29.62
N THR A 914 19.31 33.77 29.99
CA THR A 914 19.28 35.04 29.24
C THR A 914 20.05 34.94 27.91
N LYS A 915 19.55 35.58 26.85
CA LYS A 915 20.26 35.68 25.55
C LYS A 915 21.49 36.61 25.69
N PRO A 916 22.61 36.34 25.00
CA PRO A 916 23.73 37.27 24.92
C PRO A 916 23.30 38.57 24.21
N GLN A 917 23.74 39.71 24.74
CA GLN A 917 23.51 41.04 24.14
C GLN A 917 24.27 41.17 22.82
N ASN A 918 23.56 41.46 21.72
CA ASN A 918 24.17 41.89 20.47
C ASN A 918 24.70 43.33 20.62
N PHE A 919 25.96 43.53 20.22
CA PHE A 919 26.61 44.82 20.09
C PHE A 919 25.75 45.81 19.28
N SER A 920 25.64 47.02 19.81
CA SER A 920 25.00 48.17 19.20
C SER A 920 25.81 48.68 18.00
N GLY A 921 25.35 48.36 16.78
CA GLY A 921 25.70 49.07 15.55
C GLY A 921 24.53 49.95 15.14
N SER A 922 24.70 51.26 15.24
CA SER A 922 23.74 52.31 14.85
C SER A 922 23.28 52.18 13.40
N ARG A 923 21.97 51.97 13.17
CA ARG A 923 21.29 52.24 11.90
C ARG A 923 20.84 53.71 11.88
N PRO A 924 21.10 54.50 10.83
CA PRO A 924 20.42 55.78 10.65
C PRO A 924 18.95 55.55 10.24
N ARG A 925 18.05 56.33 10.84
CA ARG A 925 16.64 56.43 10.49
C ARG A 925 16.51 57.01 9.07
N ALA A 926 15.93 56.24 8.14
CA ALA A 926 15.42 56.78 6.90
C ALA A 926 14.07 57.46 7.19
N THR A 927 14.08 58.80 7.14
CA THR A 927 12.90 59.65 7.10
C THR A 927 12.21 59.46 5.76
N VAL A 928 10.92 59.19 5.81
CA VAL A 928 10.01 59.24 4.67
C VAL A 928 9.95 60.68 4.15
N GLN A 929 10.38 60.90 2.92
CA GLN A 929 9.92 62.04 2.12
C GLN A 929 9.26 61.51 0.86
N ARG A 930 8.00 61.92 0.70
CA ARG A 930 7.20 61.81 -0.53
C ARG A 930 7.85 62.66 -1.61
N GLU A 931 8.05 62.08 -2.79
CA GLU A 931 7.60 62.58 -4.09
C GLU A 931 7.53 61.42 -5.08
#